data_AF-A0A3M2LU17-F1
#
_entry.id   AF-A0A3M2LU17-F1
#
_cell.length_a   1.000
_cell.length_b   1.000
_cell.length_c   1.000
_cell.angle_alpha   90.00
_cell.angle_beta   90.00
_cell.angle_gamma   90.00
#
_symmetry.space_group_name_H-M   'P 1'
#
loop_
_entity.id
_entity.type
_entity.pdbx_description
1 polymer ?
#
loop_
_entity_poly.entity_id
_entity_poly.type
_entity_poly.pdbx_seq_one_letter_code
_entity_poly.pdbx_strand_id
1 'polypeptide(L)'
;MPELKDAPASALPDLLVNPPWQREPKSKEPIVLKGLKAPKEPTVVTWAPGQREEWLTAPYEKRGWERLPDDTDWEQVADDFATERVRAEPLRRLHTLATNLFTQAPLELGATLLADERYWDVLTGYPMSYGVRAAVARHEMAAYPMALYEAKNVRVFAALEPFLDADVAQVMIKHWGVYPNDDQATSWFETHGPAAARLTVPDALRKPGPKRTRAEEALRLVAERHGHDAVVEAARHYGEEAVAAIAALKTDPLDLYPDPLPPVPPGFAPERLPRILLRGREFALPADVTRHVITMVSISTPSEPYPALAQLIEACDPASLAAFAWALYQADDSAKWASPGVQWALINLADDEVADLLAPSVARWSKAYVWDRGGTSALEVFSRLGTDSALRHLHRLALKAEDAKRMRPWAAGALKRIARDRGMTPEQLADRLVPDLGLDTEGTMTLDYGHRRFVVGFDEQLTPYVTDEDGKRRKTLPKPGVKDDPTSAPAAYKRFGDLKKEVRTTAAEQVKRLEQAMVSGRDWTAGEFRSLFAGHPLLRHIVGRLVWSAEADGSVTTFRIAEDRAFVDVRGAGFTLPESARVALPHVLRLDGEEADAWRRLFADHEILQPFPQLERAVHALTDEERETGNLTRFDRLTVHFGRVIGMTGRGWELGEKETGGFRRQIGLVTPDERYLEVQIDPGIRVISPYDYPDQEITRVGLFTGRYPGARLSIGALDPVAASEILADLAHLTENAVPPE
;
A
#
# COMPACT_ATOMS: atom_id res chain seq x y z
N MET A 1 -4.43 10.06 -43.53
CA MET A 1 -5.54 10.39 -42.62
C MET A 1 -6.00 11.81 -42.92
N PRO A 2 -7.31 12.12 -42.88
CA PRO A 2 -7.76 13.50 -43.00
C PRO A 2 -7.13 14.35 -41.89
N GLU A 3 -6.76 15.58 -42.24
CA GLU A 3 -6.16 16.55 -41.31
C GLU A 3 -7.18 16.89 -40.22
N LEU A 4 -6.84 16.55 -38.97
CA LEU A 4 -7.75 16.71 -37.84
C LEU A 4 -7.95 18.20 -37.56
N LYS A 5 -9.20 18.67 -37.50
CA LYS A 5 -9.52 20.09 -37.38
C LYS A 5 -9.49 20.57 -35.92
N ASP A 6 -9.20 21.85 -35.76
CA ASP A 6 -9.30 22.55 -34.48
C ASP A 6 -10.77 22.68 -34.07
N ALA A 7 -11.07 22.41 -32.80
CA ALA A 7 -12.40 22.61 -32.24
C ALA A 7 -12.76 24.11 -32.24
N PRO A 8 -13.99 24.48 -32.62
CA PRO A 8 -14.47 25.85 -32.41
C PRO A 8 -14.62 26.11 -30.91
N ALA A 9 -14.41 27.36 -30.48
CA ALA A 9 -14.52 27.75 -29.06
C ALA A 9 -15.88 27.37 -28.42
N SER A 10 -16.97 27.38 -29.21
CA SER A 10 -18.30 26.98 -28.75
C SER A 10 -18.43 25.49 -28.40
N ALA A 11 -17.49 24.64 -28.84
CA ALA A 11 -17.45 23.21 -28.53
C ALA A 11 -16.50 22.88 -27.36
N LEU A 12 -15.89 23.90 -26.75
CA LEU A 12 -14.91 23.75 -25.67
C LEU A 12 -15.49 24.25 -24.34
N PRO A 13 -15.12 23.62 -23.20
CA PRO A 13 -15.46 24.17 -21.89
C PRO A 13 -14.88 25.58 -21.71
N ASP A 14 -15.69 26.50 -21.18
CA ASP A 14 -15.31 27.91 -21.04
C ASP A 14 -14.03 28.10 -20.23
N LEU A 15 -13.82 27.32 -19.16
CA LEU A 15 -12.62 27.45 -18.32
C LEU A 15 -11.32 27.08 -19.06
N LEU A 16 -11.40 26.26 -20.11
CA LEU A 16 -10.22 25.93 -20.93
C LEU A 16 -9.91 27.05 -21.93
N VAL A 17 -10.94 27.72 -22.44
CA VAL A 17 -10.80 28.83 -23.40
C VAL A 17 -10.44 30.14 -22.69
N ASN A 18 -11.14 30.43 -21.60
CA ASN A 18 -11.11 31.68 -20.84
C ASN A 18 -10.73 31.43 -19.37
N PRO A 19 -9.50 30.94 -19.08
CA PRO A 19 -9.10 30.62 -17.72
C PRO A 19 -9.04 31.89 -16.84
N PRO A 20 -9.21 31.76 -15.51
CA PRO A 20 -9.28 32.90 -14.60
C PRO A 20 -8.12 33.89 -14.70
N TRP A 21 -6.90 33.44 -14.96
CA TRP A 21 -5.73 34.32 -15.10
C TRP A 21 -5.69 35.16 -16.38
N GLN A 22 -6.52 34.87 -17.37
CA GLN A 22 -6.68 35.71 -18.57
C GLN A 22 -7.75 36.78 -18.45
N ARG A 23 -8.69 36.59 -17.51
CA ARG A 23 -9.65 37.63 -17.15
C ARG A 23 -8.85 38.74 -16.50
N GLU A 24 -9.02 40.00 -16.91
CA GLU A 24 -8.25 41.13 -16.35
C GLU A 24 -8.18 41.06 -14.82
N PRO A 25 -7.02 40.77 -14.20
CA PRO A 25 -6.88 40.92 -12.78
C PRO A 25 -6.08 42.19 -12.56
N LYS A 26 -6.75 43.28 -12.17
CA LYS A 26 -6.06 44.26 -11.32
C LYS A 26 -5.81 43.54 -10.01
N SER A 27 -4.68 42.83 -9.91
CA SER A 27 -4.07 42.53 -8.61
C SER A 27 -3.99 43.85 -7.88
N LYS A 28 -5.00 44.13 -7.05
CA LYS A 28 -4.98 45.30 -6.18
C LYS A 28 -3.93 44.97 -5.14
N GLU A 29 -3.05 45.93 -4.86
CA GLU A 29 -2.08 45.77 -3.80
C GLU A 29 -2.78 45.22 -2.56
N PRO A 30 -2.22 44.16 -1.94
CA PRO A 30 -2.85 43.52 -0.80
C PRO A 30 -3.12 44.57 0.28
N ILE A 31 -4.38 44.68 0.72
CA ILE A 31 -4.74 45.65 1.76
C ILE A 31 -3.95 45.30 3.03
N VAL A 32 -3.29 46.30 3.62
CA VAL A 32 -2.50 46.17 4.85
C VAL A 32 -3.06 47.10 5.91
N LEU A 33 -3.57 46.54 7.01
CA LEU A 33 -4.06 47.30 8.15
C LEU A 33 -3.06 47.21 9.31
N LYS A 34 -2.60 48.37 9.81
CA LYS A 34 -1.63 48.46 10.90
C LYS A 34 -2.34 48.48 12.25
N GLY A 35 -1.76 47.82 13.25
CA GLY A 35 -2.20 47.93 14.65
C GLY A 35 -3.33 46.98 15.07
N LEU A 36 -3.83 46.13 14.17
CA LEU A 36 -4.79 45.09 14.52
C LEU A 36 -4.14 44.06 15.47
N LYS A 37 -4.85 43.70 16.53
CA LYS A 37 -4.44 42.69 17.51
C LYS A 37 -5.61 41.77 17.79
N ALA A 38 -5.36 40.47 17.84
CA ALA A 38 -6.39 39.51 18.23
C ALA A 38 -6.96 39.87 19.61
N PRO A 39 -8.28 39.71 19.82
CA PRO A 39 -8.91 40.01 21.10
C PRO A 39 -8.29 39.14 22.20
N LYS A 40 -8.08 39.75 23.37
CA LYS A 40 -7.61 39.05 24.57
C LYS A 40 -8.82 38.55 25.35
N GLU A 41 -9.31 37.39 24.95
CA GLU A 41 -10.44 36.71 25.59
C GLU A 41 -9.94 35.54 26.44
N PRO A 42 -10.74 35.09 27.44
CA PRO A 42 -10.44 33.85 28.17
C PRO A 42 -10.38 32.66 27.22
N THR A 43 -9.45 31.75 27.47
CA THR A 43 -9.35 30.49 26.71
C THR A 43 -10.62 29.68 26.86
N VAL A 44 -11.18 29.23 25.73
CA VAL A 44 -12.35 28.35 25.68
C VAL A 44 -11.90 26.93 25.31
N VAL A 45 -12.48 25.93 25.95
CA VAL A 45 -12.24 24.51 25.63
C VAL A 45 -13.42 24.00 24.80
N THR A 46 -13.14 23.53 23.57
CA THR A 46 -14.12 22.93 22.66
C THR A 46 -13.57 21.62 22.13
N TRP A 47 -14.33 20.54 22.26
CA TRP A 47 -13.94 19.21 21.82
C TRP A 47 -14.61 18.86 20.50
N ALA A 48 -13.86 18.25 19.57
CA ALA A 48 -14.46 17.59 18.42
C ALA A 48 -15.19 16.30 18.86
N PRO A 49 -16.21 15.83 18.10
CA PRO A 49 -16.95 14.63 18.47
C PRO A 49 -16.04 13.40 18.67
N GLY A 50 -16.11 12.77 19.85
CA GLY A 50 -15.35 11.56 20.20
C GLY A 50 -13.86 11.77 20.51
N GLN A 51 -13.33 12.98 20.31
CA GLN A 51 -11.92 13.30 20.51
C GLN A 51 -11.51 13.16 21.98
N ARG A 52 -12.37 13.59 22.91
CA ARG A 52 -12.09 13.55 24.34
C ARG A 52 -11.98 12.11 24.85
N GLU A 53 -12.93 11.26 24.46
CA GLU A 53 -12.96 9.84 24.81
C GLU A 53 -11.74 9.11 24.24
N GLU A 54 -11.41 9.36 22.98
CA GLU A 54 -10.22 8.79 22.34
C GLU A 54 -8.94 9.16 23.10
N TRP A 55 -8.80 10.43 23.50
CA TRP A 55 -7.60 10.89 24.17
C TRP A 55 -7.44 10.30 25.58
N LEU A 56 -8.53 9.97 26.26
CA LEU A 56 -8.49 9.29 27.57
C LEU A 56 -7.94 7.85 27.46
N THR A 57 -8.20 7.14 26.35
CA THR A 57 -7.77 5.75 26.18
C THR A 57 -6.48 5.59 25.37
N ALA A 58 -6.13 6.58 24.53
CA ALA A 58 -4.99 6.54 23.62
C ALA A 58 -3.64 6.13 24.26
N PRO A 59 -3.28 6.56 25.49
CA PRO A 59 -2.04 6.10 26.13
C PRO A 59 -1.98 4.58 26.31
N TYR A 60 -3.13 3.94 26.50
CA TYR A 60 -3.23 2.50 26.72
C TYR A 60 -3.40 1.76 25.40
N GLU A 61 -4.38 2.15 24.58
CA GLU A 61 -4.75 1.42 23.37
C GLU A 61 -3.77 1.63 22.22
N LYS A 62 -3.31 2.87 22.01
CA LYS A 62 -2.39 3.20 20.90
C LYS A 62 -0.93 3.03 21.28
N ARG A 63 -0.58 3.38 22.52
CA ARG A 63 0.82 3.35 22.98
C ARG A 63 1.19 2.11 23.79
N GLY A 64 0.22 1.39 24.33
CA GLY A 64 0.46 0.17 25.11
C GLY A 64 1.06 0.45 26.49
N TRP A 65 0.77 1.60 27.10
CA TRP A 65 1.17 1.83 28.49
C TRP A 65 0.34 0.98 29.44
N GLU A 66 0.94 0.64 30.57
CA GLU A 66 0.30 -0.19 31.59
C GLU A 66 -0.53 0.67 32.54
N ARG A 67 -1.75 0.22 32.81
CA ARG A 67 -2.56 0.76 33.91
C ARG A 67 -1.95 0.30 35.23
N LEU A 68 -1.97 1.18 36.23
CA LEU A 68 -1.61 0.76 37.58
C LEU A 68 -2.79 0.06 38.26
N PRO A 69 -2.55 -0.78 39.27
CA PRO A 69 -3.60 -1.45 40.04
C PRO A 69 -4.58 -0.45 40.69
N ASP A 70 -5.84 -0.85 40.85
CA ASP A 70 -6.88 0.02 41.44
C ASP A 70 -6.58 0.41 42.91
N ASP A 71 -5.77 -0.38 43.62
CA ASP A 71 -5.31 -0.14 45.00
C ASP A 71 -4.00 0.65 45.09
N THR A 72 -3.58 1.30 44.01
CA THR A 72 -2.38 2.16 44.00
C THR A 72 -2.49 3.30 45.01
N ASP A 73 -1.45 3.47 45.84
CA ASP A 73 -1.31 4.62 46.75
C ASP A 73 -0.90 5.87 45.96
N TRP A 74 -1.91 6.61 45.49
CA TRP A 74 -1.69 7.82 44.69
C TRP A 74 -1.02 8.96 45.45
N GLU A 75 -1.21 9.04 46.76
CA GLU A 75 -0.56 10.05 47.62
C GLU A 75 0.95 9.81 47.68
N GLN A 76 1.37 8.55 47.84
CA GLN A 76 2.81 8.22 47.80
C GLN A 76 3.42 8.49 46.41
N VAL A 77 2.71 8.13 45.33
CA VAL A 77 3.18 8.41 43.97
C VAL A 77 3.32 9.92 43.75
N ALA A 78 2.35 10.72 44.20
CA ALA A 78 2.42 12.19 44.11
C ALA A 78 3.55 12.78 44.99
N ASP A 79 3.77 12.24 46.20
CA ASP A 79 4.89 12.62 47.08
C ASP A 79 6.25 12.35 46.42
N ASP A 80 6.39 11.22 45.72
CA ASP A 80 7.63 10.90 45.01
C ASP A 80 7.92 11.91 43.87
N PHE A 81 6.89 12.45 43.20
CA PHE A 81 7.03 13.57 42.27
C PHE A 81 7.37 14.87 43.01
N ALA A 82 6.65 15.19 44.08
CA ALA A 82 6.88 16.43 44.84
C ALA A 82 8.32 16.51 45.39
N THR A 83 8.84 15.39 45.89
CA THR A 83 10.17 15.24 46.50
C THR A 83 11.28 14.87 45.50
N GLU A 84 10.97 14.81 44.20
CA GLU A 84 11.87 14.46 43.09
C GLU A 84 12.49 13.06 43.14
N ARG A 85 12.02 12.16 44.01
CA ARG A 85 12.47 10.76 44.07
C ARG A 85 12.27 10.03 42.75
N VAL A 86 11.19 10.34 42.02
CA VAL A 86 10.91 9.78 40.69
C VAL A 86 12.02 10.03 39.67
N ARG A 87 12.91 11.01 39.86
CA ARG A 87 14.02 11.26 38.91
C ARG A 87 15.05 10.12 38.91
N ALA A 88 15.10 9.31 39.96
CA ALA A 88 15.95 8.12 40.01
C ALA A 88 15.36 6.94 39.22
N GLU A 89 14.08 7.00 38.83
CA GLU A 89 13.41 5.94 38.08
C GLU A 89 13.84 5.93 36.60
N PRO A 90 13.86 4.76 35.95
CA PRO A 90 14.00 4.69 34.49
C PRO A 90 12.89 5.51 33.80
N LEU A 91 13.24 6.20 32.71
CA LEU A 91 12.30 7.08 31.97
C LEU A 91 10.95 6.42 31.66
N ARG A 92 10.95 5.14 31.28
CA ARG A 92 9.71 4.40 31.00
C ARG A 92 8.82 4.30 32.25
N ARG A 93 9.38 4.08 33.44
CA ARG A 93 8.62 3.99 34.68
C ARG A 93 8.10 5.36 35.10
N LEU A 94 8.92 6.41 34.99
CA LEU A 94 8.51 7.80 35.21
C LEU A 94 7.32 8.17 34.32
N HIS A 95 7.39 7.87 33.02
CA HIS A 95 6.30 8.11 32.05
C HIS A 95 5.02 7.34 32.41
N THR A 96 5.14 6.07 32.81
CA THR A 96 3.99 5.29 33.29
C THR A 96 3.35 5.91 34.54
N LEU A 97 4.16 6.30 35.54
CA LEU A 97 3.65 6.89 36.78
C LEU A 97 2.95 8.24 36.51
N ALA A 98 3.59 9.13 35.75
CA ALA A 98 3.03 10.44 35.39
C ALA A 98 1.71 10.30 34.62
N THR A 99 1.66 9.39 33.64
CA THR A 99 0.43 9.18 32.86
C THR A 99 -0.70 8.70 33.75
N ASN A 100 -0.44 7.72 34.61
CA ASN A 100 -1.48 7.18 35.47
C ASN A 100 -1.89 8.19 36.56
N LEU A 101 -1.01 9.10 36.99
CA LEU A 101 -1.41 10.29 37.76
C LEU A 101 -2.36 11.21 36.97
N PHE A 102 -2.11 11.42 35.68
CA PHE A 102 -3.02 12.21 34.84
C PHE A 102 -4.36 11.51 34.58
N THR A 103 -4.39 10.19 34.54
CA THR A 103 -5.50 9.41 33.93
C THR A 103 -6.25 8.49 34.89
N GLN A 104 -5.76 8.25 36.11
CA GLN A 104 -6.38 7.37 37.10
C GLN A 104 -6.53 8.04 38.47
N ALA A 105 -5.48 8.72 38.94
CA ALA A 105 -5.43 9.35 40.27
C ALA A 105 -6.52 10.41 40.51
N PRO A 106 -6.83 10.74 41.78
CA PRO A 106 -7.63 11.92 42.14
C PRO A 106 -7.22 13.18 41.35
N LEU A 107 -8.21 13.97 40.92
CA LEU A 107 -7.99 15.08 39.98
C LEU A 107 -6.96 16.10 40.52
N GLU A 108 -6.97 16.32 41.82
CA GLU A 108 -6.13 17.28 42.53
C GLU A 108 -4.64 16.91 42.44
N LEU A 109 -4.31 15.61 42.54
CA LEU A 109 -2.93 15.13 42.45
C LEU A 109 -2.38 15.24 41.03
N GLY A 110 -3.20 14.88 40.03
CA GLY A 110 -2.85 15.08 38.62
C GLY A 110 -2.67 16.55 38.27
N ALA A 111 -3.57 17.44 38.72
CA ALA A 111 -3.48 18.88 38.52
C ALA A 111 -2.23 19.48 39.17
N THR A 112 -1.83 18.98 40.35
CA THR A 112 -0.60 19.40 41.03
C THR A 112 0.64 19.08 40.20
N LEU A 113 0.73 17.87 39.65
CA LEU A 113 1.85 17.50 38.76
C LEU A 113 1.83 18.31 37.45
N LEU A 114 0.66 18.60 36.89
CA LEU A 114 0.53 19.43 35.68
C LEU A 114 1.06 20.86 35.88
N ALA A 115 0.87 21.41 37.08
CA ALA A 115 1.36 22.74 37.45
C ALA A 115 2.88 22.78 37.76
N ASP A 116 3.54 21.63 37.89
CA ASP A 116 4.95 21.56 38.26
C ASP A 116 5.87 21.67 37.03
N GLU A 117 6.34 22.90 36.78
CA GLU A 117 7.20 23.23 35.64
C GLU A 117 8.52 22.43 35.61
N ARG A 118 8.96 21.87 36.75
CA ARG A 118 10.20 21.06 36.84
C ARG A 118 10.14 19.80 35.97
N TYR A 119 8.95 19.35 35.59
CA TYR A 119 8.73 18.12 34.84
C TYR A 119 8.30 18.34 33.39
N TRP A 120 8.06 19.58 32.95
CA TRP A 120 7.52 19.85 31.62
C TRP A 120 8.45 19.38 30.49
N ASP A 121 9.76 19.46 30.66
CA ASP A 121 10.75 19.02 29.66
C ASP A 121 10.79 17.50 29.48
N VAL A 122 10.51 16.73 30.54
CA VAL A 122 10.54 15.25 30.54
C VAL A 122 9.18 14.60 30.31
N LEU A 123 8.08 15.33 30.58
CA LEU A 123 6.70 14.87 30.43
C LEU A 123 6.01 15.39 29.16
N THR A 124 6.73 16.07 28.26
CA THR A 124 6.20 16.51 26.96
C THR A 124 6.95 15.89 25.79
N GLY A 125 6.32 15.89 24.61
CA GLY A 125 6.88 15.35 23.37
C GLY A 125 6.85 13.83 23.25
N TYR A 126 7.43 13.27 22.19
CA TYR A 126 7.27 11.84 21.92
C TYR A 126 8.13 10.98 22.87
N PRO A 127 7.57 9.97 23.57
CA PRO A 127 6.21 9.40 23.43
C PRO A 127 5.13 10.00 24.35
N MET A 128 5.49 10.89 25.27
CA MET A 128 4.59 11.52 26.24
C MET A 128 3.45 12.37 25.67
N SER A 129 3.46 12.73 24.39
CA SER A 129 2.38 13.47 23.75
C SER A 129 1.01 12.79 23.88
N TYR A 130 0.94 11.46 23.98
CA TYR A 130 -0.30 10.75 24.30
C TYR A 130 -0.75 10.96 25.75
N GLY A 131 0.19 11.00 26.70
CA GLY A 131 -0.09 11.31 28.11
C GLY A 131 -0.56 12.75 28.30
N VAL A 132 0.03 13.72 27.60
CA VAL A 132 -0.40 15.13 27.64
C VAL A 132 -1.80 15.28 27.05
N ARG A 133 -2.14 14.59 25.95
CA ARG A 133 -3.52 14.54 25.42
C ARG A 133 -4.51 14.00 26.44
N ALA A 134 -4.18 12.89 27.10
CA ALA A 134 -5.05 12.31 28.13
C ALA A 134 -5.18 13.24 29.35
N ALA A 135 -4.12 13.95 29.71
CA ALA A 135 -4.15 14.98 30.73
C ALA A 135 -5.08 16.14 30.35
N VAL A 136 -5.02 16.65 29.11
CA VAL A 136 -5.95 17.66 28.60
C VAL A 136 -7.39 17.14 28.60
N ALA A 137 -7.62 15.89 28.20
CA ALA A 137 -8.96 15.30 28.19
C ALA A 137 -9.58 15.19 29.59
N ARG A 138 -8.78 14.89 30.62
CA ARG A 138 -9.26 14.73 31.99
C ARG A 138 -9.24 16.02 32.81
N HIS A 139 -8.24 16.88 32.63
CA HIS A 139 -7.97 18.04 33.47
C HIS A 139 -8.18 19.40 32.78
N GLU A 140 -8.45 19.40 31.48
CA GLU A 140 -8.78 20.58 30.66
C GLU A 140 -7.84 21.78 30.95
N MET A 141 -8.36 22.87 31.50
CA MET A 141 -7.60 24.10 31.74
C MET A 141 -6.39 23.93 32.67
N ALA A 142 -6.39 22.95 33.58
CA ALA A 142 -5.22 22.68 34.42
C ALA A 142 -4.03 22.11 33.61
N ALA A 143 -4.30 21.46 32.47
CA ALA A 143 -3.26 20.94 31.57
C ALA A 143 -2.83 21.95 30.50
N TYR A 144 -3.58 23.05 30.31
CA TYR A 144 -3.33 24.05 29.26
C TYR A 144 -1.90 24.63 29.28
N PRO A 145 -1.31 25.04 30.43
CA PRO A 145 0.05 25.59 30.45
C PRO A 145 1.10 24.59 29.94
N MET A 146 0.98 23.31 30.32
CA MET A 146 1.88 22.25 29.86
C MET A 146 1.68 21.95 28.37
N ALA A 147 0.44 21.93 27.87
CA ALA A 147 0.16 21.75 26.45
C ALA A 147 0.73 22.90 25.59
N LEU A 148 0.66 24.14 26.10
CA LEU A 148 1.26 25.30 25.45
C LEU A 148 2.79 25.26 25.49
N TYR A 149 3.38 24.77 26.59
CA TYR A 149 4.80 24.50 26.67
C TYR A 149 5.25 23.45 25.64
N GLU A 150 4.52 22.34 25.51
CA GLU A 150 4.82 21.30 24.52
C GLU A 150 4.87 21.89 23.11
N ALA A 151 3.85 22.65 22.71
CA ALA A 151 3.79 23.23 21.38
C ALA A 151 4.87 24.27 21.07
N LYS A 152 5.42 24.93 22.10
CA LYS A 152 6.50 25.91 21.94
C LYS A 152 7.89 25.27 21.86
N ASN A 153 8.09 24.13 22.52
CA ASN A 153 9.42 23.54 22.72
C ASN A 153 9.62 22.21 21.99
N VAL A 154 8.54 21.54 21.59
CA VAL A 154 8.58 20.23 20.94
C VAL A 154 8.15 20.33 19.49
N ARG A 155 8.77 19.49 18.64
CA ARG A 155 8.46 19.42 17.21
C ARG A 155 7.04 18.96 16.90
N VAL A 156 6.47 18.04 17.67
CA VAL A 156 5.13 17.47 17.48
C VAL A 156 4.27 17.87 18.67
N PHE A 157 3.13 18.49 18.44
CA PHE A 157 2.16 18.81 19.48
C PHE A 157 0.75 18.54 18.97
N ALA A 158 -0.11 18.13 19.90
CA ALA A 158 -1.51 17.89 19.58
C ALA A 158 -2.46 18.34 20.69
N ALA A 159 -1.98 18.35 21.92
CA ALA A 159 -2.77 18.69 23.10
C ALA A 159 -3.40 20.09 23.08
N LEU A 160 -3.00 20.98 22.16
CA LEU A 160 -3.60 22.31 21.99
C LEU A 160 -4.93 22.34 21.22
N GLU A 161 -5.29 21.27 20.49
CA GLU A 161 -6.49 21.24 19.63
C GLU A 161 -7.78 21.74 20.31
N PRO A 162 -8.08 21.35 21.56
CA PRO A 162 -9.33 21.76 22.19
C PRO A 162 -9.37 23.23 22.62
N PHE A 163 -8.23 23.90 22.71
CA PHE A 163 -8.13 25.25 23.29
C PHE A 163 -8.27 26.33 22.23
N LEU A 164 -9.11 27.33 22.49
CA LEU A 164 -9.35 28.48 21.64
C LEU A 164 -8.94 29.76 22.37
N ASP A 165 -7.82 30.33 21.95
CA ASP A 165 -7.38 31.67 22.30
C ASP A 165 -6.36 32.21 21.30
N ALA A 166 -5.96 33.46 21.49
CA ALA A 166 -5.02 34.14 20.61
C ALA A 166 -3.64 33.46 20.54
N ASP A 167 -3.12 32.90 21.64
CA ASP A 167 -1.80 32.25 21.65
C ASP A 167 -1.84 30.91 20.89
N VAL A 168 -2.91 30.13 21.03
CA VAL A 168 -3.13 28.91 20.26
C VAL A 168 -3.28 29.23 18.77
N ALA A 169 -4.05 30.27 18.42
CA ALA A 169 -4.18 30.71 17.03
C ALA A 169 -2.81 31.04 16.41
N GLN A 170 -1.91 31.69 17.15
CA GLN A 170 -0.55 31.97 16.69
C GLN A 170 0.26 30.69 16.42
N VAL A 171 0.11 29.68 17.28
CA VAL A 171 0.76 28.38 17.10
C VAL A 171 0.21 27.67 15.87
N MET A 172 -1.10 27.67 15.66
CA MET A 172 -1.74 27.01 14.51
C MET A 172 -1.36 27.70 13.18
N ILE A 173 -1.41 29.03 13.11
CA ILE A 173 -0.95 29.78 11.92
C ILE A 173 0.54 29.53 11.65
N LYS A 174 1.37 29.41 12.69
CA LYS A 174 2.80 29.13 12.52
C LYS A 174 3.04 27.76 11.87
N HIS A 175 2.19 26.77 12.13
CA HIS A 175 2.37 25.39 11.68
C HIS A 175 1.46 24.98 10.51
N TRP A 176 0.60 25.86 10.03
CA TRP A 176 -0.16 25.68 8.80
C TRP A 176 0.74 25.40 7.58
N GLY A 177 0.47 24.31 6.86
CA GLY A 177 1.26 23.80 5.75
C GLY A 177 2.64 23.27 6.15
N VAL A 178 2.88 22.98 7.44
CA VAL A 178 4.20 22.60 7.97
C VAL A 178 4.15 21.23 8.67
N TYR A 179 4.72 20.24 8.01
CA TYR A 179 4.95 18.92 8.61
C TYR A 179 5.81 18.99 9.88
N PRO A 180 5.47 18.29 10.97
CA PRO A 180 4.43 17.25 11.09
C PRO A 180 3.08 17.71 11.66
N ASN A 181 2.85 19.01 11.85
CA ASN A 181 1.71 19.53 12.64
C ASN A 181 0.59 20.14 11.78
N ASP A 182 0.67 19.98 10.46
CA ASP A 182 -0.29 20.57 9.52
C ASP A 182 -1.71 20.04 9.73
N ASP A 183 -1.85 18.72 9.89
CA ASP A 183 -3.12 18.06 10.20
C ASP A 183 -3.76 18.64 11.47
N GLN A 184 -2.93 18.92 12.49
CA GLN A 184 -3.36 19.48 13.76
C GLN A 184 -3.88 20.92 13.62
N ALA A 185 -3.17 21.74 12.82
CA ALA A 185 -3.60 23.10 12.52
C ALA A 185 -4.90 23.09 11.72
N THR A 186 -5.00 22.24 10.70
CA THR A 186 -6.20 22.03 9.88
C THR A 186 -7.40 21.67 10.76
N SER A 187 -7.26 20.61 11.55
CA SER A 187 -8.27 20.13 12.51
C SER A 187 -8.74 21.22 13.48
N TRP A 188 -7.82 22.05 13.98
CA TRP A 188 -8.16 23.18 14.86
C TRP A 188 -9.03 24.23 14.14
N PHE A 189 -8.68 24.62 12.92
CA PHE A 189 -9.50 25.57 12.15
C PHE A 189 -10.86 25.00 11.75
N GLU A 190 -10.97 23.69 11.47
CA GLU A 190 -12.26 23.03 11.23
C GLU A 190 -13.13 22.97 12.50
N THR A 191 -12.52 22.73 13.67
CA THR A 191 -13.23 22.62 14.94
C THR A 191 -13.76 23.97 15.43
N HIS A 192 -12.92 25.01 15.37
CA HIS A 192 -13.23 26.33 15.95
C HIS A 192 -13.80 27.34 14.94
N GLY A 193 -13.69 27.06 13.64
CA GLY A 193 -14.40 27.73 12.56
C GLY A 193 -14.33 29.27 12.62
N PRO A 194 -15.49 29.98 12.61
CA PRO A 194 -15.51 31.45 12.64
C PRO A 194 -14.82 32.09 13.85
N ALA A 195 -14.77 31.39 15.00
CA ALA A 195 -14.11 31.90 16.19
C ALA A 195 -12.58 31.86 16.03
N ALA A 196 -12.03 30.82 15.40
CA ALA A 196 -10.64 30.78 14.96
C ALA A 196 -10.35 31.86 13.91
N ALA A 197 -11.23 32.04 12.92
CA ALA A 197 -11.08 33.09 11.91
C ALA A 197 -10.94 34.49 12.53
N ARG A 198 -11.77 34.80 13.54
CA ARG A 198 -11.69 36.08 14.27
C ARG A 198 -10.31 36.32 14.87
N LEU A 199 -9.66 35.28 15.40
CA LEU A 199 -8.30 35.39 15.97
C LEU A 199 -7.20 35.50 14.90
N THR A 200 -7.48 35.08 13.67
CA THR A 200 -6.54 35.01 12.54
C THR A 200 -6.58 36.25 11.63
N VAL A 201 -7.71 36.97 11.54
CA VAL A 201 -7.87 38.18 10.69
C VAL A 201 -6.71 39.19 10.81
N PRO A 202 -6.19 39.54 12.01
CA PRO A 202 -5.06 40.47 12.12
C PRO A 202 -3.81 40.01 11.37
N ASP A 203 -3.57 38.70 11.30
CA ASP A 203 -2.42 38.13 10.59
C ASP A 203 -2.65 38.01 9.08
N ALA A 204 -3.89 37.85 8.63
CA ALA A 204 -4.24 37.90 7.20
C ALA A 204 -4.12 39.32 6.61
N LEU A 205 -4.29 40.36 7.43
CA LEU A 205 -4.24 41.77 7.00
C LEU A 205 -2.89 42.46 7.28
N ARG A 206 -1.87 41.69 7.68
CA ARG A 206 -0.51 42.22 7.89
C ARG A 206 0.22 42.44 6.56
N LYS A 207 1.44 42.97 6.63
CA LYS A 207 2.31 43.08 5.44
C LYS A 207 2.53 41.72 4.75
N PRO A 208 2.68 41.66 3.41
CA PRO A 208 2.99 40.43 2.70
C PRO A 208 4.16 39.65 3.30
N GLY A 209 4.01 38.34 3.39
CA GLY A 209 5.02 37.42 3.93
C GLY A 209 4.41 36.10 4.41
N PRO A 210 5.23 35.09 4.79
CA PRO A 210 4.77 33.71 4.99
C PRO A 210 3.63 33.55 6.00
N LYS A 211 3.64 34.33 7.09
CA LYS A 211 2.58 34.27 8.10
C LYS A 211 1.24 34.80 7.58
N ARG A 212 1.27 35.81 6.70
CA ARG A 212 0.06 36.34 6.05
C ARG A 212 -0.54 35.27 5.14
N THR A 213 0.30 34.66 4.30
CA THR A 213 -0.09 33.56 3.40
C THR A 213 -0.76 32.42 4.16
N ARG A 214 -0.15 31.94 5.24
CA ARG A 214 -0.72 30.89 6.10
C ARG A 214 -2.04 31.30 6.74
N ALA A 215 -2.14 32.55 7.21
CA ALA A 215 -3.38 33.07 7.78
C ALA A 215 -4.49 33.15 6.71
N GLU A 216 -4.18 33.64 5.52
CA GLU A 216 -5.13 33.67 4.39
C GLU A 216 -5.58 32.25 3.98
N GLU A 217 -4.66 31.29 3.89
CA GLU A 217 -4.98 29.88 3.60
C GLU A 217 -5.87 29.26 4.68
N ALA A 218 -5.56 29.47 5.95
CA ALA A 218 -6.41 29.01 7.06
C ALA A 218 -7.80 29.66 7.03
N LEU A 219 -7.90 30.95 6.70
CA LEU A 219 -9.19 31.63 6.53
C LEU A 219 -9.98 31.08 5.34
N ARG A 220 -9.31 30.64 4.26
CA ARG A 220 -9.98 29.97 3.12
C ARG A 220 -10.56 28.63 3.53
N LEU A 221 -9.86 27.83 4.34
CA LEU A 221 -10.42 26.60 4.91
C LEU A 221 -11.70 26.89 5.71
N VAL A 222 -11.67 27.92 6.58
CA VAL A 222 -12.87 28.31 7.35
C VAL A 222 -13.99 28.76 6.41
N ALA A 223 -13.68 29.52 5.36
CA ALA A 223 -14.66 29.93 4.36
C ALA A 223 -15.25 28.75 3.58
N GLU A 224 -14.45 27.73 3.27
CA GLU A 224 -14.90 26.50 2.60
C GLU A 224 -15.89 25.71 3.48
N ARG A 225 -15.62 25.62 4.78
CA ARG A 225 -16.44 24.83 5.73
C ARG A 225 -17.66 25.58 6.26
N HIS A 226 -17.56 26.89 6.43
CA HIS A 226 -18.58 27.71 7.12
C HIS A 226 -19.16 28.85 6.26
N GLY A 227 -18.71 28.98 5.01
CA GLY A 227 -19.11 30.06 4.09
C GLY A 227 -18.26 31.31 4.23
N HIS A 228 -18.03 32.00 3.11
CA HIS A 228 -17.23 33.24 3.06
C HIS A 228 -17.78 34.33 3.99
N ASP A 229 -19.10 34.47 4.06
CA ASP A 229 -19.77 35.46 4.91
C ASP A 229 -19.44 35.29 6.40
N ALA A 230 -19.19 34.05 6.87
CA ALA A 230 -18.81 33.80 8.25
C ALA A 230 -17.41 34.35 8.58
N VAL A 231 -16.48 34.28 7.62
CA VAL A 231 -15.13 34.84 7.75
C VAL A 231 -15.16 36.37 7.67
N VAL A 232 -16.03 36.91 6.81
CA VAL A 232 -16.27 38.36 6.72
C VAL A 232 -16.87 38.89 8.03
N GLU A 233 -17.84 38.19 8.61
CA GLU A 233 -18.43 38.58 9.90
C GLU A 233 -17.41 38.51 11.04
N ALA A 234 -16.53 37.51 11.04
CA ALA A 234 -15.42 37.44 12.00
C ALA A 234 -14.48 38.65 11.94
N ALA A 235 -14.37 39.31 10.78
CA ALA A 235 -13.58 40.52 10.60
C ALA A 235 -14.26 41.80 11.15
N ARG A 236 -15.58 41.79 11.38
CA ARG A 236 -16.36 42.96 11.84
C ARG A 236 -15.84 43.54 13.16
N HIS A 237 -15.30 42.68 14.02
CA HIS A 237 -14.66 43.11 15.27
C HIS A 237 -13.51 44.13 15.07
N TYR A 238 -12.88 44.13 13.89
CA TYR A 238 -11.74 44.98 13.55
C TYR A 238 -12.13 46.22 12.71
N GLY A 239 -13.42 46.43 12.46
CA GLY A 239 -13.96 47.58 11.73
C GLY A 239 -14.19 47.33 10.24
N GLU A 240 -14.89 48.27 9.59
CA GLU A 240 -15.37 48.15 8.20
C GLU A 240 -14.22 48.00 7.17
N GLU A 241 -13.04 48.56 7.44
CA GLU A 241 -11.87 48.37 6.57
C GLU A 241 -11.39 46.92 6.56
N ALA A 242 -11.44 46.23 7.72
CA ALA A 242 -11.07 44.82 7.82
C ALA A 242 -12.13 43.93 7.16
N VAL A 243 -13.42 44.26 7.31
CA VAL A 243 -14.53 43.60 6.62
C VAL A 243 -14.34 43.68 5.11
N ALA A 244 -14.10 44.88 4.57
CA ALA A 244 -13.88 45.06 3.14
C ALA A 244 -12.63 44.29 2.63
N ALA A 245 -11.56 44.25 3.43
CA ALA A 245 -10.34 43.53 3.06
C ALA A 245 -10.52 42.01 3.05
N ILE A 246 -11.22 41.46 4.04
CA ILE A 246 -11.52 40.03 4.12
C ILE A 246 -12.58 39.61 3.10
N ALA A 247 -13.58 40.46 2.83
CA ALA A 247 -14.55 40.22 1.76
C ALA A 247 -13.88 40.11 0.38
N ALA A 248 -12.77 40.83 0.17
CA ALA A 248 -11.95 40.76 -1.04
C ALA A 248 -10.97 39.57 -1.07
N LEU A 249 -10.89 38.76 -0.02
CA LEU A 249 -10.06 37.55 -0.01
C LEU A 249 -10.60 36.56 -1.06
N LYS A 250 -9.74 36.15 -2.00
CA LYS A 250 -10.07 35.10 -2.95
C LYS A 250 -10.29 33.79 -2.22
N THR A 251 -11.49 33.22 -2.36
CA THR A 251 -11.89 31.93 -1.78
C THR A 251 -12.30 30.90 -2.83
N ASP A 252 -12.68 31.32 -4.04
CA ASP A 252 -12.93 30.39 -5.15
C ASP A 252 -11.63 29.67 -5.53
N PRO A 253 -11.56 28.33 -5.45
CA PRO A 253 -10.40 27.54 -5.86
C PRO A 253 -9.91 27.81 -7.28
N LEU A 254 -10.79 28.25 -8.20
CA LEU A 254 -10.41 28.64 -9.56
C LEU A 254 -9.54 29.92 -9.58
N ASP A 255 -9.70 30.82 -8.61
CA ASP A 255 -8.94 32.06 -8.50
C ASP A 255 -7.63 31.91 -7.71
N LEU A 256 -7.36 30.72 -7.15
CA LEU A 256 -6.18 30.37 -6.35
C LEU A 256 -5.03 29.84 -7.21
N TYR A 257 -4.57 30.64 -8.17
CA TYR A 257 -3.38 30.34 -8.98
C TYR A 257 -2.19 31.24 -8.57
N PRO A 258 -0.93 30.79 -8.76
CA PRO A 258 0.26 31.61 -8.50
C PRO A 258 0.30 32.88 -9.37
N ASP A 259 0.70 34.01 -8.77
CA ASP A 259 0.97 35.27 -9.46
C ASP A 259 2.38 35.79 -9.10
N PRO A 260 3.36 35.78 -10.02
CA PRO A 260 3.23 35.38 -11.42
C PRO A 260 3.07 33.86 -11.59
N LEU A 261 2.45 33.45 -12.70
CA LEU A 261 2.35 32.04 -13.09
C LEU A 261 3.74 31.43 -13.32
N PRO A 262 3.93 30.12 -13.04
CA PRO A 262 5.20 29.47 -13.31
C PRO A 262 5.50 29.46 -14.82
N PRO A 263 6.79 29.61 -15.21
CA PRO A 263 7.17 29.52 -16.61
C PRO A 263 6.92 28.11 -17.13
N VAL A 264 6.31 28.00 -18.32
CA VAL A 264 6.11 26.71 -18.99
C VAL A 264 7.47 26.25 -19.57
N PRO A 265 7.94 25.03 -19.25
CA PRO A 265 9.18 24.49 -19.82
C PRO A 265 9.13 24.46 -21.36
N PRO A 266 10.24 24.76 -22.07
CA PRO A 266 10.28 24.68 -23.55
C PRO A 266 9.96 23.29 -24.11
N GLY A 267 10.12 22.24 -23.30
CA GLY A 267 9.72 20.86 -23.63
C GLY A 267 8.21 20.68 -23.78
N PHE A 268 7.40 21.52 -23.12
CA PHE A 268 5.94 21.41 -23.08
C PHE A 268 5.24 22.25 -24.14
N ALA A 269 5.96 22.80 -25.12
CA ALA A 269 5.33 23.55 -26.21
C ALA A 269 4.27 22.68 -26.94
N PRO A 270 3.02 23.13 -27.13
CA PRO A 270 1.94 22.32 -27.71
C PRO A 270 2.30 21.69 -29.06
N GLU A 271 3.14 22.36 -29.84
CA GLU A 271 3.57 21.94 -31.18
C GLU A 271 4.49 20.71 -31.14
N ARG A 272 5.04 20.38 -29.96
CA ARG A 272 5.90 19.21 -29.70
C ARG A 272 5.17 18.06 -29.01
N LEU A 273 3.92 18.27 -28.61
CA LEU A 273 3.11 17.30 -27.87
C LEU A 273 2.04 16.69 -28.78
N PRO A 274 1.57 15.46 -28.50
CA PRO A 274 0.38 14.90 -29.13
C PRO A 274 -0.82 15.82 -28.94
N ARG A 275 -1.65 15.96 -29.98
CA ARG A 275 -2.87 16.76 -29.90
C ARG A 275 -3.90 16.08 -28.99
N ILE A 276 -4.46 16.85 -28.06
CA ILE A 276 -5.58 16.41 -27.22
C ILE A 276 -6.86 16.47 -28.06
N LEU A 277 -7.65 15.40 -28.05
CA LEU A 277 -8.86 15.27 -28.86
C LEU A 277 -10.11 15.44 -27.99
N LEU A 278 -11.19 16.00 -28.55
CA LEU A 278 -12.51 15.96 -27.90
C LEU A 278 -13.10 14.55 -27.95
N ARG A 279 -14.04 14.24 -27.05
CA ARG A 279 -14.84 13.00 -27.12
C ARG A 279 -15.56 12.94 -28.48
N GLY A 280 -15.35 11.84 -29.20
CA GLY A 280 -15.79 11.68 -30.60
C GLY A 280 -14.64 11.77 -31.63
N ARG A 281 -13.47 12.28 -31.23
CA ARG A 281 -12.22 12.28 -32.02
C ARG A 281 -12.33 12.97 -33.39
N GLU A 282 -13.32 13.84 -33.58
CA GLU A 282 -13.50 14.64 -34.80
C GLU A 282 -12.69 15.94 -34.77
N PHE A 283 -12.52 16.50 -33.57
CA PHE A 283 -11.82 17.75 -33.33
C PHE A 283 -10.71 17.59 -32.29
N ALA A 284 -9.67 18.39 -32.43
CA ALA A 284 -8.61 18.53 -31.43
C ALA A 284 -8.65 19.91 -30.77
N LEU A 285 -8.09 19.99 -29.56
CA LEU A 285 -7.86 21.26 -28.90
C LEU A 285 -6.94 22.14 -29.78
N PRO A 286 -7.27 23.42 -29.94
CA PRO A 286 -6.36 24.43 -30.47
C PRO A 286 -5.07 24.55 -29.64
N ALA A 287 -4.00 25.06 -30.25
CA ALA A 287 -2.69 25.16 -29.60
C ALA A 287 -2.68 26.12 -28.41
N ASP A 288 -3.39 27.25 -28.50
CA ASP A 288 -3.58 28.23 -27.43
C ASP A 288 -4.32 27.64 -26.22
N VAL A 289 -5.42 26.92 -26.46
CA VAL A 289 -6.15 26.20 -25.40
C VAL A 289 -5.28 25.12 -24.75
N THR A 290 -4.46 24.42 -25.56
CA THR A 290 -3.50 23.43 -25.04
C THR A 290 -2.47 24.09 -24.12
N ARG A 291 -2.03 25.33 -24.38
CA ARG A 291 -1.16 26.08 -23.45
C ARG A 291 -1.84 26.33 -22.12
N HIS A 292 -3.14 26.64 -22.10
CA HIS A 292 -3.88 26.82 -20.85
C HIS A 292 -3.91 25.52 -20.05
N VAL A 293 -4.16 24.39 -20.71
CA VAL A 293 -4.10 23.06 -20.09
C VAL A 293 -2.73 22.78 -19.49
N ILE A 294 -1.65 23.06 -20.23
CA ILE A 294 -0.28 22.90 -19.71
C ILE A 294 -0.06 23.78 -18.48
N THR A 295 -0.55 25.02 -18.46
CA THR A 295 -0.49 25.90 -17.29
C THR A 295 -1.26 25.31 -16.11
N MET A 296 -2.50 24.83 -16.31
CA MET A 296 -3.32 24.17 -15.28
C MET A 296 -2.59 22.97 -14.67
N VAL A 297 -2.02 22.11 -15.52
CA VAL A 297 -1.21 20.97 -15.08
C VAL A 297 0.01 21.47 -14.30
N SER A 298 0.71 22.49 -14.79
CA SER A 298 1.94 23.01 -14.16
C SER A 298 1.73 23.63 -12.77
N ILE A 299 0.51 24.11 -12.47
CA ILE A 299 0.13 24.65 -11.15
C ILE A 299 -0.55 23.60 -10.24
N SER A 300 -0.68 22.35 -10.71
CA SER A 300 -1.33 21.26 -9.98
C SER A 300 -0.32 20.36 -9.27
N THR A 301 -0.78 19.69 -8.22
CA THR A 301 -0.10 18.55 -7.61
C THR A 301 -1.03 17.33 -7.57
N PRO A 302 -0.54 16.11 -7.30
CA PRO A 302 -1.42 14.93 -7.17
C PRO A 302 -2.49 15.07 -6.08
N SER A 303 -2.18 15.77 -4.97
CA SER A 303 -3.10 16.02 -3.85
C SER A 303 -3.95 17.27 -4.03
N GLU A 304 -3.45 18.28 -4.73
CA GLU A 304 -4.12 19.56 -4.96
C GLU A 304 -4.18 19.85 -6.47
N PRO A 305 -5.11 19.22 -7.20
CA PRO A 305 -5.29 19.48 -8.61
C PRO A 305 -6.02 20.80 -8.84
N TYR A 306 -5.62 21.54 -9.88
CA TYR A 306 -6.35 22.74 -10.27
C TYR A 306 -7.77 22.38 -10.74
N PRO A 307 -8.84 22.96 -10.17
CA PRO A 307 -10.21 22.45 -10.35
C PRO A 307 -10.68 22.40 -11.81
N ALA A 308 -10.21 23.32 -12.68
CA ALA A 308 -10.62 23.35 -14.09
C ALA A 308 -10.21 22.10 -14.88
N LEU A 309 -9.23 21.31 -14.39
CA LEU A 309 -8.80 20.07 -15.04
C LEU A 309 -9.89 18.98 -15.03
N ALA A 310 -10.90 19.07 -14.15
CA ALA A 310 -12.05 18.16 -14.20
C ALA A 310 -12.81 18.28 -15.53
N GLN A 311 -12.99 19.50 -16.04
CA GLN A 311 -13.67 19.75 -17.32
C GLN A 311 -12.86 19.23 -18.52
N LEU A 312 -11.52 19.22 -18.42
CA LEU A 312 -10.66 18.61 -19.42
C LEU A 312 -10.92 17.11 -19.54
N ILE A 313 -10.93 16.40 -18.41
CA ILE A 313 -11.17 14.94 -18.35
C ILE A 313 -12.57 14.62 -18.87
N GLU A 314 -13.57 15.44 -18.53
CA GLU A 314 -14.95 15.24 -18.99
C GLU A 314 -15.10 15.49 -20.50
N ALA A 315 -14.44 16.49 -21.08
CA ALA A 315 -14.65 16.88 -22.48
C ALA A 315 -13.79 16.10 -23.50
N CYS A 316 -12.65 15.53 -23.08
CA CYS A 316 -11.64 15.00 -24.00
C CYS A 316 -11.61 13.46 -24.08
N ASP A 317 -11.05 12.95 -25.18
CA ASP A 317 -10.83 11.52 -25.44
C ASP A 317 -9.72 10.97 -24.52
N PRO A 318 -9.99 9.91 -23.73
CA PRO A 318 -9.04 9.37 -22.76
C PRO A 318 -7.69 8.94 -23.36
N ALA A 319 -7.69 8.29 -24.52
CA ALA A 319 -6.45 7.83 -25.15
C ALA A 319 -5.56 9.00 -25.60
N SER A 320 -6.17 10.08 -26.11
CA SER A 320 -5.42 11.30 -26.44
C SER A 320 -4.84 12.00 -25.20
N LEU A 321 -5.55 11.97 -24.07
CA LEU A 321 -5.06 12.50 -22.79
C LEU A 321 -3.91 11.65 -22.24
N ALA A 322 -3.97 10.32 -22.37
CA ALA A 322 -2.90 9.41 -21.98
C ALA A 322 -1.63 9.65 -22.80
N ALA A 323 -1.76 9.77 -24.12
CA ALA A 323 -0.64 10.10 -25.01
C ALA A 323 -0.02 11.46 -24.67
N PHE A 324 -0.85 12.46 -24.35
CA PHE A 324 -0.39 13.77 -23.89
C PHE A 324 0.37 13.68 -22.56
N ALA A 325 -0.16 12.98 -21.55
CA ALA A 325 0.49 12.80 -20.25
C ALA A 325 1.84 12.07 -20.38
N TRP A 326 1.92 11.05 -21.24
CA TRP A 326 3.18 10.36 -21.54
C TRP A 326 4.20 11.26 -22.23
N ALA A 327 3.75 12.12 -23.16
CA ALA A 327 4.64 13.07 -23.82
C ALA A 327 5.17 14.14 -22.84
N LEU A 328 4.33 14.63 -21.92
CA LEU A 328 4.78 15.50 -20.83
C LEU A 328 5.84 14.82 -19.98
N TYR A 329 5.63 13.55 -19.59
CA TYR A 329 6.60 12.78 -18.83
C TYR A 329 7.96 12.63 -19.53
N GLN A 330 7.95 12.37 -20.84
CA GLN A 330 9.20 12.28 -21.62
C GLN A 330 9.91 13.63 -21.79
N ALA A 331 9.17 14.73 -21.75
CA ALA A 331 9.71 16.08 -21.91
C ALA A 331 10.09 16.75 -20.57
N ASP A 332 9.73 16.14 -19.44
CA ASP A 332 9.96 16.66 -18.09
C ASP A 332 11.43 16.48 -17.67
N ASP A 333 12.06 17.55 -17.18
CA ASP A 333 13.46 17.58 -16.75
C ASP A 333 13.61 17.61 -15.22
N SER A 334 12.53 17.25 -14.52
CA SER A 334 12.43 17.31 -13.06
C SER A 334 13.56 16.55 -12.35
N ALA A 335 14.01 17.13 -11.23
CA ALA A 335 14.89 16.45 -10.29
C ALA A 335 14.18 15.32 -9.52
N LYS A 336 12.86 15.16 -9.63
CA LYS A 336 12.08 14.02 -9.09
C LYS A 336 11.84 12.98 -10.18
N TRP A 337 11.02 11.96 -9.90
CA TRP A 337 10.64 11.00 -10.94
C TRP A 337 9.77 11.66 -12.03
N ALA A 338 8.98 12.67 -11.63
CA ALA A 338 8.32 13.65 -12.50
C ALA A 338 8.02 14.93 -11.69
N SER A 339 7.79 16.08 -12.33
CA SER A 339 7.29 17.31 -11.70
C SER A 339 5.85 17.14 -11.20
N PRO A 340 5.41 17.84 -10.14
CA PRO A 340 4.11 17.59 -9.50
C PRO A 340 2.91 17.57 -10.47
N GLY A 341 2.89 18.49 -11.44
CA GLY A 341 1.87 18.52 -12.49
C GLY A 341 1.90 17.29 -13.39
N VAL A 342 3.09 16.84 -13.80
CA VAL A 342 3.26 15.64 -14.62
C VAL A 342 2.91 14.37 -13.84
N GLN A 343 3.22 14.33 -12.54
CA GLN A 343 2.74 13.25 -11.66
C GLN A 343 1.21 13.20 -11.67
N TRP A 344 0.54 14.34 -11.48
CA TRP A 344 -0.91 14.43 -11.57
C TRP A 344 -1.42 13.93 -12.93
N ALA A 345 -0.79 14.36 -14.03
CA ALA A 345 -1.19 13.98 -15.38
C ALA A 345 -1.08 12.46 -15.58
N LEU A 346 0.03 11.83 -15.18
CA LEU A 346 0.18 10.38 -15.27
C LEU A 346 -0.81 9.63 -14.36
N ILE A 347 -1.02 10.11 -13.13
CA ILE A 347 -1.91 9.45 -12.17
C ILE A 347 -3.38 9.49 -12.63
N ASN A 348 -3.80 10.55 -13.31
CA ASN A 348 -5.21 10.78 -13.66
C ASN A 348 -5.56 10.54 -15.13
N LEU A 349 -4.58 10.62 -16.04
CA LEU A 349 -4.81 10.58 -17.49
C LEU A 349 -4.20 9.36 -18.17
N ALA A 350 -3.31 8.61 -17.52
CA ALA A 350 -2.69 7.42 -18.12
C ALA A 350 -3.69 6.30 -18.37
N ASP A 351 -3.40 5.47 -19.37
CA ASP A 351 -4.11 4.25 -19.71
C ASP A 351 -3.18 3.03 -19.61
N ASP A 352 -3.66 1.86 -20.06
CA ASP A 352 -2.89 0.62 -20.02
C ASP A 352 -1.62 0.68 -20.89
N GLU A 353 -1.63 1.40 -22.00
CA GLU A 353 -0.46 1.56 -22.87
C GLU A 353 0.63 2.36 -22.16
N VAL A 354 0.26 3.46 -21.50
CA VAL A 354 1.20 4.25 -20.68
C VAL A 354 1.70 3.43 -19.48
N ALA A 355 0.85 2.64 -18.84
CA ALA A 355 1.24 1.76 -17.76
C ALA A 355 2.27 0.70 -18.21
N ASP A 356 2.06 0.09 -19.39
CA ASP A 356 2.98 -0.87 -20.02
C ASP A 356 4.35 -0.25 -20.31
N LEU A 357 4.38 1.02 -20.76
CA LEU A 357 5.62 1.77 -21.01
C LEU A 357 6.36 2.14 -19.72
N LEU A 358 5.62 2.50 -18.66
CA LEU A 358 6.18 2.99 -17.41
C LEU A 358 6.72 1.85 -16.51
N ALA A 359 5.99 0.73 -16.42
CA ALA A 359 6.27 -0.36 -15.47
C ALA A 359 7.71 -0.93 -15.54
N PRO A 360 8.32 -1.18 -16.72
CA PRO A 360 9.69 -1.70 -16.81
C PRO A 360 10.75 -0.75 -16.26
N SER A 361 10.51 0.57 -16.30
CA SER A 361 11.41 1.56 -15.71
C SER A 361 11.27 1.56 -14.19
N VAL A 362 10.03 1.67 -13.70
CA VAL A 362 9.69 1.68 -12.26
C VAL A 362 10.24 0.45 -11.53
N ALA A 363 10.16 -0.73 -12.15
CA ALA A 363 10.65 -1.98 -11.57
C ALA A 363 12.17 -1.99 -11.31
N ARG A 364 12.94 -1.20 -12.08
CA ARG A 364 14.42 -1.12 -12.03
C ARG A 364 14.94 0.09 -11.26
N TRP A 365 14.07 0.83 -10.58
CA TRP A 365 14.52 1.96 -9.78
C TRP A 365 15.22 1.48 -8.50
N SER A 366 16.49 1.87 -8.36
CA SER A 366 17.28 1.56 -7.19
C SER A 366 16.72 2.25 -5.94
N LYS A 367 17.10 1.73 -4.76
CA LYS A 367 16.74 2.32 -3.46
C LYS A 367 17.10 3.82 -3.36
N ALA A 368 18.25 4.21 -3.93
CA ALA A 368 18.70 5.61 -3.93
C ALA A 368 17.80 6.47 -4.82
N TYR A 369 17.48 5.99 -6.03
CA TYR A 369 16.57 6.68 -6.93
C TYR A 369 15.20 6.89 -6.27
N VAL A 370 14.59 5.83 -5.74
CA VAL A 370 13.25 5.91 -5.12
C VAL A 370 13.22 6.94 -3.98
N TRP A 371 14.26 6.94 -3.13
CA TRP A 371 14.35 7.87 -2.00
C TRP A 371 14.56 9.32 -2.46
N ASP A 372 15.57 9.59 -3.28
CA ASP A 372 15.94 10.96 -3.65
C ASP A 372 14.91 11.59 -4.61
N ARG A 373 14.35 10.77 -5.50
CA ARG A 373 13.44 11.19 -6.58
C ARG A 373 11.96 11.05 -6.22
N GLY A 374 11.62 10.51 -5.05
CA GLY A 374 10.23 10.32 -4.60
C GLY A 374 9.46 9.25 -5.40
N GLY A 375 10.16 8.23 -5.89
CA GLY A 375 9.62 7.25 -6.85
C GLY A 375 8.47 6.39 -6.34
N THR A 376 8.23 6.32 -5.03
CA THR A 376 7.11 5.54 -4.47
C THR A 376 5.75 6.06 -4.93
N SER A 377 5.60 7.36 -5.21
CA SER A 377 4.32 7.92 -5.69
C SER A 377 4.00 7.50 -7.13
N ALA A 378 4.97 7.06 -7.94
CA ALA A 378 4.70 6.57 -9.29
C ALA A 378 3.82 5.32 -9.32
N LEU A 379 3.75 4.57 -8.20
CA LEU A 379 2.87 3.40 -8.14
C LEU A 379 1.39 3.78 -8.07
N GLU A 380 1.07 5.03 -7.73
CA GLU A 380 -0.30 5.55 -7.75
C GLU A 380 -0.92 5.48 -9.15
N VAL A 381 -0.10 5.58 -10.20
CA VAL A 381 -0.54 5.40 -11.59
C VAL A 381 -1.22 4.04 -11.77
N PHE A 382 -0.58 2.95 -11.32
CA PHE A 382 -1.14 1.61 -11.48
C PHE A 382 -2.35 1.36 -10.59
N SER A 383 -2.31 1.80 -9.33
CA SER A 383 -3.41 1.57 -8.40
C SER A 383 -4.65 2.38 -8.76
N ARG A 384 -4.48 3.61 -9.26
CA ARG A 384 -5.60 4.50 -9.60
C ARG A 384 -6.23 4.12 -10.94
N LEU A 385 -5.41 3.69 -11.92
CA LEU A 385 -5.92 3.14 -13.17
C LEU A 385 -6.78 1.88 -12.93
N GLY A 386 -6.33 0.97 -12.05
CA GLY A 386 -7.18 -0.08 -11.48
C GLY A 386 -7.68 -1.16 -12.45
N THR A 387 -7.28 -1.10 -13.72
CA THR A 387 -7.51 -2.14 -14.74
C THR A 387 -6.74 -3.41 -14.40
N ASP A 388 -7.15 -4.55 -14.95
CA ASP A 388 -6.43 -5.81 -14.71
C ASP A 388 -4.99 -5.74 -15.25
N SER A 389 -4.73 -4.98 -16.33
CA SER A 389 -3.35 -4.78 -16.80
C SER A 389 -2.51 -3.97 -15.82
N ALA A 390 -3.03 -2.86 -15.31
CA ALA A 390 -2.34 -2.03 -14.32
C ALA A 390 -2.09 -2.79 -13.01
N LEU A 391 -3.10 -3.54 -12.54
CA LEU A 391 -2.98 -4.35 -11.33
C LEU A 391 -1.99 -5.52 -11.48
N ARG A 392 -1.83 -6.09 -12.69
CA ARG A 392 -0.75 -7.05 -12.99
C ARG A 392 0.63 -6.42 -12.83
N HIS A 393 0.84 -5.20 -13.32
CA HIS A 393 2.09 -4.48 -13.11
C HIS A 393 2.34 -4.21 -11.64
N LEU A 394 1.30 -3.77 -10.92
CA LEU A 394 1.39 -3.52 -9.48
C LEU A 394 1.73 -4.81 -8.70
N HIS A 395 1.12 -5.95 -9.06
CA HIS A 395 1.43 -7.26 -8.49
C HIS A 395 2.89 -7.66 -8.76
N ARG A 396 3.36 -7.48 -10.00
CA ARG A 396 4.77 -7.72 -10.35
C ARG A 396 5.72 -6.83 -9.57
N LEU A 397 5.38 -5.56 -9.37
CA LEU A 397 6.17 -4.61 -8.57
C LEU A 397 6.23 -5.04 -7.11
N ALA A 398 5.13 -5.54 -6.53
CA ALA A 398 5.10 -6.08 -5.17
C ALA A 398 6.08 -7.23 -4.97
N LEU A 399 6.31 -8.06 -6.00
CA LEU A 399 7.20 -9.21 -5.93
C LEU A 399 8.65 -8.88 -6.32
N LYS A 400 8.85 -8.06 -7.36
CA LYS A 400 10.12 -7.97 -8.09
C LYS A 400 10.74 -6.58 -8.21
N ALA A 401 10.10 -5.53 -7.69
CA ALA A 401 10.72 -4.19 -7.72
C ALA A 401 12.11 -4.20 -7.04
N GLU A 402 13.08 -3.49 -7.59
CA GLU A 402 14.45 -3.47 -7.07
C GLU A 402 14.52 -2.90 -5.64
N ASP A 403 13.80 -1.80 -5.34
CA ASP A 403 13.64 -1.31 -3.96
C ASP A 403 12.63 -2.17 -3.17
N ALA A 404 13.14 -3.26 -2.61
CA ALA A 404 12.38 -4.17 -1.77
C ALA A 404 11.82 -3.55 -0.47
N LYS A 405 12.34 -2.39 -0.01
CA LYS A 405 11.95 -1.82 1.29
C LYS A 405 10.82 -0.81 1.23
N ARG A 406 10.56 -0.23 0.05
CA ARG A 406 9.54 0.82 -0.12
C ARG A 406 8.52 0.47 -1.18
N MET A 407 8.99 0.13 -2.38
CA MET A 407 8.11 -0.14 -3.52
C MET A 407 7.30 -1.42 -3.32
N ARG A 408 7.96 -2.50 -2.86
CA ARG A 408 7.29 -3.79 -2.65
C ARG A 408 6.19 -3.72 -1.57
N PRO A 409 6.46 -3.19 -0.35
CA PRO A 409 5.42 -3.08 0.67
C PRO A 409 4.30 -2.11 0.27
N TRP A 410 4.61 -1.00 -0.41
CA TRP A 410 3.60 -0.07 -0.90
C TRP A 410 2.68 -0.76 -1.91
N ALA A 411 3.24 -1.45 -2.91
CA ALA A 411 2.48 -2.17 -3.93
C ALA A 411 1.60 -3.27 -3.33
N ALA A 412 2.17 -4.07 -2.42
CA ALA A 412 1.43 -5.10 -1.68
C ALA A 412 0.29 -4.48 -0.85
N GLY A 413 0.55 -3.37 -0.15
CA GLY A 413 -0.46 -2.64 0.61
C GLY A 413 -1.58 -2.08 -0.28
N ALA A 414 -1.24 -1.56 -1.47
CA ALA A 414 -2.22 -1.07 -2.44
C ALA A 414 -3.11 -2.21 -2.96
N LEU A 415 -2.52 -3.35 -3.34
CA LEU A 415 -3.28 -4.54 -3.76
C LEU A 415 -4.18 -5.06 -2.64
N LYS A 416 -3.70 -5.06 -1.39
CA LYS A 416 -4.52 -5.45 -0.22
C LYS A 416 -5.73 -4.53 -0.04
N ARG A 417 -5.56 -3.22 -0.20
CA ARG A 417 -6.69 -2.26 -0.15
C ARG A 417 -7.67 -2.53 -1.29
N ILE A 418 -7.19 -2.65 -2.53
CA ILE A 418 -8.03 -2.89 -3.70
C ILE A 418 -8.78 -4.21 -3.60
N ALA A 419 -8.14 -5.28 -3.12
CA ALA A 419 -8.78 -6.57 -2.88
C ALA A 419 -9.90 -6.45 -1.85
N ARG A 420 -9.63 -5.82 -0.70
CA ARG A 420 -10.62 -5.56 0.35
C ARG A 420 -11.80 -4.74 -0.17
N ASP A 421 -11.54 -3.67 -0.92
CA ASP A 421 -12.58 -2.80 -1.47
C ASP A 421 -13.44 -3.54 -2.52
N ARG A 422 -12.91 -4.61 -3.14
CA ARG A 422 -13.63 -5.54 -4.02
C ARG A 422 -14.22 -6.77 -3.30
N GLY A 423 -14.11 -6.86 -1.98
CA GLY A 423 -14.60 -8.01 -1.20
C GLY A 423 -13.83 -9.31 -1.44
N MET A 424 -12.55 -9.22 -1.81
CA MET A 424 -11.68 -10.34 -2.16
C MET A 424 -10.43 -10.38 -1.26
N THR A 425 -9.80 -11.54 -1.14
CA THR A 425 -8.43 -11.63 -0.61
C THR A 425 -7.40 -11.21 -1.66
N PRO A 426 -6.18 -10.82 -1.27
CA PRO A 426 -5.09 -10.56 -2.21
C PRO A 426 -4.82 -11.74 -3.16
N GLU A 427 -4.95 -12.97 -2.68
CA GLU A 427 -4.74 -14.20 -3.45
C GLU A 427 -5.84 -14.39 -4.49
N GLN A 428 -7.11 -14.13 -4.12
CA GLN A 428 -8.24 -14.15 -5.06
C GLN A 428 -8.12 -13.09 -6.14
N LEU A 429 -7.62 -11.89 -5.80
CA LEU A 429 -7.31 -10.86 -6.78
C LEU A 429 -6.22 -11.36 -7.72
N ALA A 430 -5.12 -11.90 -7.18
CA ALA A 430 -4.01 -12.40 -7.99
C ALA A 430 -4.38 -13.58 -8.90
N ASP A 431 -5.37 -14.42 -8.55
CA ASP A 431 -5.90 -15.46 -9.45
C ASP A 431 -6.57 -14.88 -10.70
N ARG A 432 -7.17 -13.70 -10.59
CA ARG A 432 -7.85 -13.00 -11.71
C ARG A 432 -6.87 -12.22 -12.58
N LEU A 433 -5.68 -11.94 -12.08
CA LEU A 433 -4.65 -11.17 -12.76
C LEU A 433 -3.73 -12.04 -13.63
N VAL A 434 -4.02 -13.33 -13.83
CA VAL A 434 -3.17 -14.18 -14.68
C VAL A 434 -3.39 -13.81 -16.16
N PRO A 435 -2.32 -13.50 -16.92
CA PRO A 435 -2.45 -13.15 -18.33
C PRO A 435 -2.75 -14.39 -19.21
N ASP A 436 -3.59 -14.21 -20.23
CA ASP A 436 -3.78 -15.19 -21.31
C ASP A 436 -2.54 -15.33 -22.21
N LEU A 437 -1.63 -14.34 -22.19
CA LEU A 437 -0.47 -14.23 -23.06
C LEU A 437 -0.83 -14.25 -24.55
N GLY A 438 -2.01 -13.75 -24.93
CA GLY A 438 -2.50 -13.77 -26.31
C GLY A 438 -2.73 -15.17 -26.86
N LEU A 439 -2.90 -16.16 -25.98
CA LEU A 439 -3.37 -17.49 -26.34
C LEU A 439 -4.88 -17.46 -26.55
N ASP A 440 -5.39 -18.23 -27.51
CA ASP A 440 -6.82 -18.36 -27.77
C ASP A 440 -7.54 -19.25 -26.73
N THR A 441 -8.84 -19.49 -26.91
CA THR A 441 -9.62 -20.38 -26.01
C THR A 441 -9.13 -21.82 -26.04
N GLU A 442 -8.54 -22.24 -27.17
CA GLU A 442 -7.84 -23.51 -27.33
C GLU A 442 -6.40 -23.44 -26.82
N GLY A 443 -6.02 -22.30 -26.22
CA GLY A 443 -4.74 -21.91 -25.62
C GLY A 443 -3.56 -22.25 -26.48
N THR A 444 -3.76 -22.05 -27.76
CA THR A 444 -2.74 -22.02 -28.77
C THR A 444 -2.54 -20.59 -29.23
N MET A 445 -1.52 -20.35 -30.05
CA MET A 445 -1.31 -19.06 -30.71
C MET A 445 -0.87 -19.32 -32.13
N THR A 446 -1.52 -18.66 -33.09
CA THR A 446 -1.10 -18.72 -34.49
C THR A 446 -0.09 -17.62 -34.79
N LEU A 447 1.06 -18.01 -35.31
CA LEU A 447 2.14 -17.12 -35.73
C LEU A 447 2.18 -17.10 -37.26
N ASP A 448 1.94 -15.92 -37.84
CA ASP A 448 1.77 -15.75 -39.29
C ASP A 448 3.04 -15.22 -39.97
N TYR A 449 3.60 -16.00 -40.89
CA TYR A 449 4.73 -15.60 -41.76
C TYR A 449 4.26 -15.23 -43.19
N GLY A 450 2.94 -15.14 -43.41
CA GLY A 450 2.30 -14.92 -44.69
C GLY A 450 1.95 -16.24 -45.37
N HIS A 451 2.90 -16.84 -46.07
CA HIS A 451 2.68 -18.06 -46.86
C HIS A 451 2.78 -19.37 -46.07
N ARG A 452 3.16 -19.30 -44.80
CA ARG A 452 3.20 -20.43 -43.87
C ARG A 452 2.83 -19.94 -42.48
N ARG A 453 2.13 -20.78 -41.72
CA ARG A 453 1.73 -20.50 -40.34
C ARG A 453 2.28 -21.53 -39.38
N PHE A 454 2.44 -21.11 -38.13
CA PHE A 454 2.88 -21.99 -37.05
C PHE A 454 1.92 -21.88 -35.89
N VAL A 455 1.49 -23.01 -35.35
CA VAL A 455 0.63 -23.07 -34.16
C VAL A 455 1.49 -23.36 -32.95
N VAL A 456 1.45 -22.48 -31.95
CA VAL A 456 2.14 -22.66 -30.67
C VAL A 456 1.35 -23.64 -29.80
N GLY A 457 2.05 -24.63 -29.24
CA GLY A 457 1.54 -25.53 -28.21
C GLY A 457 2.51 -25.65 -27.04
N PHE A 458 2.10 -26.38 -25.98
CA PHE A 458 2.87 -26.55 -24.76
C PHE A 458 3.11 -28.02 -24.46
N ASP A 459 4.32 -28.35 -23.99
CA ASP A 459 4.66 -29.69 -23.54
C ASP A 459 4.29 -29.94 -22.07
N GLU A 460 4.64 -31.13 -21.56
CA GLU A 460 4.37 -31.55 -20.19
C GLU A 460 5.16 -30.73 -19.17
N GLN A 461 6.13 -29.93 -19.57
CA GLN A 461 6.83 -28.96 -18.71
C GLN A 461 6.38 -27.52 -18.97
N LEU A 462 5.29 -27.34 -19.70
CA LEU A 462 4.77 -26.06 -20.17
C LEU A 462 5.78 -25.26 -21.02
N THR A 463 6.68 -25.96 -21.70
CA THR A 463 7.62 -25.34 -22.63
C THR A 463 6.93 -25.12 -23.98
N PRO A 464 6.94 -23.89 -24.53
CA PRO A 464 6.35 -23.63 -25.83
C PRO A 464 7.10 -24.32 -26.97
N TYR A 465 6.36 -25.06 -27.80
CA TYR A 465 6.80 -25.58 -29.09
C TYR A 465 5.92 -25.00 -30.20
N VAL A 466 6.31 -25.21 -31.46
CA VAL A 466 5.48 -24.86 -32.62
C VAL A 466 5.26 -26.06 -33.50
N THR A 467 4.09 -26.12 -34.13
CA THR A 467 3.72 -27.10 -35.14
C THR A 467 3.54 -26.37 -36.46
N ASP A 468 4.15 -26.88 -37.53
CA ASP A 468 3.91 -26.37 -38.89
C ASP A 468 2.62 -26.92 -39.49
N GLU A 469 2.26 -26.47 -40.70
CA GLU A 469 1.02 -26.85 -41.39
C GLU A 469 0.95 -28.36 -41.71
N ASP A 470 2.10 -29.03 -41.78
CA ASP A 470 2.20 -30.48 -41.99
C ASP A 470 2.04 -31.28 -40.67
N GLY A 471 1.78 -30.61 -39.55
CA GLY A 471 1.66 -31.24 -38.23
C GLY A 471 3.00 -31.56 -37.57
N LYS A 472 4.13 -31.10 -38.12
CA LYS A 472 5.46 -31.43 -37.58
C LYS A 472 5.83 -30.48 -36.43
N ARG A 473 6.01 -31.07 -35.25
CA ARG A 473 6.44 -30.37 -34.02
C ARG A 473 7.91 -29.96 -34.07
N ARG A 474 8.20 -28.72 -33.66
CA ARG A 474 9.54 -28.11 -33.59
C ARG A 474 9.70 -27.34 -32.28
N LYS A 475 10.86 -27.51 -31.62
CA LYS A 475 11.20 -26.78 -30.39
C LYS A 475 11.52 -25.31 -30.62
N THR A 476 11.89 -24.95 -31.84
CA THR A 476 12.25 -23.60 -32.26
C THR A 476 11.41 -23.19 -33.44
N LEU A 477 10.98 -21.93 -33.43
CA LEU A 477 10.34 -21.32 -34.58
C LEU A 477 11.42 -21.03 -35.64
N PRO A 478 11.20 -21.39 -36.92
CA PRO A 478 12.14 -21.07 -37.99
C PRO A 478 12.41 -19.58 -38.09
N LYS A 479 13.65 -19.19 -38.39
CA LYS A 479 13.98 -17.78 -38.65
C LYS A 479 13.21 -17.28 -39.88
N PRO A 480 12.72 -16.02 -39.88
CA PRO A 480 12.16 -15.40 -41.07
C PRO A 480 13.16 -15.45 -42.24
N GLY A 481 12.68 -15.89 -43.40
CA GLY A 481 13.43 -15.99 -44.65
C GLY A 481 12.93 -14.99 -45.70
N VAL A 482 13.62 -14.93 -46.84
CA VAL A 482 13.37 -13.93 -47.91
C VAL A 482 11.98 -14.07 -48.55
N LYS A 483 11.36 -15.25 -48.47
CA LYS A 483 10.01 -15.49 -49.00
C LYS A 483 8.89 -15.15 -48.00
N ASP A 484 9.22 -14.96 -46.73
CA ASP A 484 8.24 -14.66 -45.68
C ASP A 484 7.84 -13.17 -45.74
N ASP A 485 6.69 -12.82 -45.16
CA ASP A 485 6.25 -11.43 -45.10
C ASP A 485 7.25 -10.57 -44.29
N PRO A 486 7.70 -9.42 -44.83
CA PRO A 486 8.76 -8.61 -44.21
C PRO A 486 8.33 -7.92 -42.92
N THR A 487 7.03 -7.86 -42.62
CA THR A 487 6.49 -7.20 -41.42
C THR A 487 6.03 -8.23 -40.39
N SER A 488 5.20 -9.19 -40.80
CA SER A 488 4.58 -10.16 -39.89
C SER A 488 5.57 -11.21 -39.40
N ALA A 489 6.49 -11.68 -40.24
CA ALA A 489 7.40 -12.76 -39.85
C ALA A 489 8.43 -12.32 -38.77
N PRO A 490 9.10 -11.15 -38.86
CA PRO A 490 9.94 -10.65 -37.77
C PRO A 490 9.15 -10.40 -36.47
N ALA A 491 7.93 -9.85 -36.58
CA ALA A 491 7.07 -9.60 -35.44
C ALA A 491 6.64 -10.92 -34.75
N ALA A 492 6.25 -11.93 -35.52
CA ALA A 492 5.89 -13.25 -35.04
C ALA A 492 7.09 -13.97 -34.40
N TYR A 493 8.28 -13.86 -34.99
CA TYR A 493 9.51 -14.41 -34.41
C TYR A 493 9.86 -13.77 -33.06
N LYS A 494 9.75 -12.44 -32.97
CA LYS A 494 9.92 -11.71 -31.71
C LYS A 494 8.85 -12.13 -30.68
N ARG A 495 7.58 -12.20 -31.08
CA ARG A 495 6.46 -12.57 -30.22
C ARG A 495 6.66 -13.95 -29.59
N PHE A 496 7.12 -14.95 -30.36
CA PHE A 496 7.40 -16.29 -29.82
C PHE A 496 8.55 -16.29 -28.80
N GLY A 497 9.59 -15.48 -29.05
CA GLY A 497 10.69 -15.29 -28.10
C GLY A 497 10.23 -14.64 -26.79
N ASP A 498 9.35 -13.65 -26.87
CA ASP A 498 8.77 -12.98 -25.70
C ASP A 498 7.82 -13.93 -24.94
N LEU A 499 6.96 -14.65 -25.67
CA LEU A 499 6.04 -15.64 -25.11
C LEU A 499 6.79 -16.71 -24.29
N LYS A 500 7.92 -17.23 -24.78
CA LYS A 500 8.74 -18.20 -24.02
C LYS A 500 9.19 -17.67 -22.66
N LYS A 501 9.54 -16.38 -22.57
CA LYS A 501 9.98 -15.76 -21.31
C LYS A 501 8.79 -15.52 -20.38
N GLU A 502 7.68 -15.04 -20.94
CA GLU A 502 6.44 -14.75 -20.21
C GLU A 502 5.82 -16.01 -19.62
N VAL A 503 5.69 -17.08 -20.42
CA VAL A 503 5.19 -18.39 -19.99
C VAL A 503 6.07 -18.95 -18.88
N ARG A 504 7.40 -19.00 -19.08
CA ARG A 504 8.32 -19.54 -18.06
C ARG A 504 8.16 -18.82 -16.72
N THR A 505 8.02 -17.50 -16.76
CA THR A 505 7.88 -16.69 -15.54
C THR A 505 6.53 -16.89 -14.88
N THR A 506 5.45 -16.80 -15.67
CA THR A 506 4.07 -16.91 -15.18
C THR A 506 3.80 -18.32 -14.66
N ALA A 507 4.20 -19.36 -15.38
CA ALA A 507 4.01 -20.75 -14.98
C ALA A 507 4.68 -21.08 -13.65
N ALA A 508 5.96 -20.71 -13.48
CA ALA A 508 6.69 -20.95 -12.24
C ALA A 508 6.02 -20.26 -11.04
N GLU A 509 5.48 -19.06 -11.23
CA GLU A 509 4.73 -18.34 -10.22
C GLU A 509 3.41 -19.05 -9.88
N GLN A 510 2.65 -19.49 -10.89
CA GLN A 510 1.36 -20.13 -10.68
C GLN A 510 1.47 -21.54 -10.09
N VAL A 511 2.51 -22.30 -10.45
CA VAL A 511 2.87 -23.57 -9.80
C VAL A 511 3.11 -23.36 -8.31
N LYS A 512 3.92 -22.36 -7.93
CA LYS A 512 4.16 -22.02 -6.51
C LYS A 512 2.87 -21.64 -5.78
N ARG A 513 2.00 -20.87 -6.42
CA ARG A 513 0.72 -20.43 -5.83
C ARG A 513 -0.27 -21.57 -5.64
N LEU A 514 -0.33 -22.52 -6.58
CA LEU A 514 -1.16 -23.72 -6.47
C LEU A 514 -0.64 -24.67 -5.38
N GLU A 515 0.68 -24.85 -5.28
CA GLU A 515 1.28 -25.62 -4.18
C GLU A 515 0.96 -24.97 -2.81
N GLN A 516 1.09 -23.65 -2.70
CA GLN A 516 0.70 -22.92 -1.49
C GLN A 516 -0.80 -23.02 -1.19
N ALA A 517 -1.66 -23.04 -2.22
CA ALA A 517 -3.10 -23.24 -2.04
C ALA A 517 -3.43 -24.64 -1.51
N MET A 518 -2.72 -25.66 -1.98
CA MET A 518 -2.82 -27.03 -1.43
C MET A 518 -2.44 -27.07 0.05
N VAL A 519 -1.32 -26.45 0.42
CA VAL A 519 -0.81 -26.45 1.81
C VAL A 519 -1.72 -25.66 2.75
N SER A 520 -2.23 -24.52 2.30
CA SER A 520 -3.12 -23.66 3.10
C SER A 520 -4.57 -24.12 3.14
N GLY A 521 -4.94 -25.15 2.34
CA GLY A 521 -6.32 -25.62 2.22
C GLY A 521 -7.25 -24.61 1.56
N ARG A 522 -6.72 -23.73 0.70
CA ARG A 522 -7.51 -22.72 0.01
C ARG A 522 -8.43 -23.37 -1.03
N ASP A 523 -9.67 -22.91 -1.06
CA ASP A 523 -10.68 -23.39 -1.99
C ASP A 523 -11.27 -22.25 -2.85
N TRP A 524 -12.00 -22.65 -3.89
CA TRP A 524 -12.68 -21.79 -4.86
C TRP A 524 -14.12 -22.24 -5.04
N THR A 525 -15.00 -21.33 -5.47
CA THR A 525 -16.30 -21.76 -6.01
C THR A 525 -16.11 -22.57 -7.29
N ALA A 526 -17.07 -23.44 -7.63
CA ALA A 526 -17.09 -24.14 -8.91
C ALA A 526 -16.99 -23.18 -10.11
N GLY A 527 -17.68 -22.04 -10.06
CA GLY A 527 -17.61 -21.00 -11.09
C GLY A 527 -16.21 -20.41 -11.25
N GLU A 528 -15.56 -20.02 -10.14
CA GLU A 528 -14.18 -19.54 -10.15
C GLU A 528 -13.20 -20.60 -10.67
N PHE A 529 -13.36 -21.86 -10.25
CA PHE A 529 -12.53 -22.95 -10.75
C PHE A 529 -12.62 -23.09 -12.27
N ARG A 530 -13.85 -23.10 -12.81
CA ARG A 530 -14.08 -23.18 -14.26
C ARG A 530 -13.47 -21.97 -14.99
N SER A 531 -13.70 -20.75 -14.52
CA SER A 531 -13.27 -19.54 -15.24
C SER A 531 -11.78 -19.24 -15.10
N LEU A 532 -11.23 -19.38 -13.90
CA LEU A 532 -9.86 -18.94 -13.58
C LEU A 532 -8.82 -20.03 -13.89
N PHE A 533 -9.21 -21.31 -13.88
CA PHE A 533 -8.26 -22.42 -14.02
C PHE A 533 -8.58 -23.31 -15.22
N ALA A 534 -9.71 -24.03 -15.19
CA ALA A 534 -10.02 -25.03 -16.21
C ALA A 534 -10.22 -24.42 -17.61
N GLY A 535 -10.85 -23.24 -17.68
CA GLY A 535 -11.09 -22.49 -18.92
C GLY A 535 -9.99 -21.51 -19.29
N HIS A 536 -8.99 -21.31 -18.42
CA HIS A 536 -7.95 -20.33 -18.68
C HIS A 536 -6.95 -20.84 -19.74
N PRO A 537 -6.63 -20.07 -20.80
CA PRO A 537 -5.77 -20.50 -21.92
C PRO A 537 -4.42 -21.11 -21.50
N LEU A 538 -3.73 -20.46 -20.57
CA LEU A 538 -2.46 -20.93 -20.02
C LEU A 538 -2.62 -21.95 -18.86
N LEU A 539 -3.40 -21.63 -17.82
CA LEU A 539 -3.41 -22.40 -16.57
C LEU A 539 -3.97 -23.81 -16.71
N ARG A 540 -4.86 -24.05 -17.67
CA ARG A 540 -5.42 -25.39 -17.90
C ARG A 540 -4.34 -26.48 -18.10
N HIS A 541 -3.20 -26.11 -18.68
CA HIS A 541 -2.09 -27.01 -18.92
C HIS A 541 -1.35 -27.40 -17.63
N ILE A 542 -1.50 -26.61 -16.57
CA ILE A 542 -0.98 -26.90 -15.23
C ILE A 542 -2.05 -27.68 -14.45
N VAL A 543 -3.30 -27.20 -14.46
CA VAL A 543 -4.34 -27.73 -13.57
C VAL A 543 -4.89 -29.09 -13.99
N GLY A 544 -4.80 -29.47 -15.26
CA GLY A 544 -5.15 -30.83 -15.71
C GLY A 544 -4.17 -31.92 -15.25
N ARG A 545 -3.01 -31.51 -14.71
CA ARG A 545 -1.97 -32.40 -14.18
C ARG A 545 -2.01 -32.50 -12.65
N LEU A 546 -3.12 -32.11 -12.05
CA LEU A 546 -3.33 -32.12 -10.61
C LEU A 546 -4.62 -32.87 -10.29
N VAL A 547 -4.67 -33.47 -9.11
CA VAL A 547 -5.90 -33.98 -8.51
C VAL A 547 -6.60 -32.83 -7.81
N TRP A 548 -7.91 -32.73 -7.98
CA TRP A 548 -8.77 -31.73 -7.35
C TRP A 548 -9.80 -32.43 -6.48
N SER A 549 -10.29 -31.74 -5.46
CA SER A 549 -11.40 -32.20 -4.63
C SER A 549 -12.56 -31.22 -4.78
N ALA A 550 -13.78 -31.74 -4.89
CA ALA A 550 -15.02 -30.99 -4.85
C ALA A 550 -15.80 -31.40 -3.61
N GLU A 551 -15.99 -30.46 -2.68
CA GLU A 551 -16.84 -30.64 -1.51
C GLU A 551 -18.23 -30.05 -1.78
N ALA A 552 -19.27 -30.89 -1.73
CA ALA A 552 -20.67 -30.51 -1.84
C ALA A 552 -21.54 -31.39 -0.95
N ASP A 553 -22.49 -30.79 -0.25
CA ASP A 553 -23.48 -31.48 0.59
C ASP A 553 -22.84 -32.43 1.65
N GLY A 554 -21.68 -32.05 2.18
CA GLY A 554 -20.92 -32.84 3.16
C GLY A 554 -20.18 -34.06 2.58
N SER A 555 -20.17 -34.20 1.25
CA SER A 555 -19.41 -35.22 0.53
C SER A 555 -18.24 -34.59 -0.23
N VAL A 556 -17.09 -35.27 -0.22
CA VAL A 556 -15.91 -34.88 -0.98
C VAL A 556 -15.73 -35.89 -2.11
N THR A 557 -15.62 -35.40 -3.35
CA THR A 557 -15.29 -36.21 -4.52
C THR A 557 -14.00 -35.71 -5.13
N THR A 558 -13.05 -36.61 -5.39
CA THR A 558 -11.80 -36.27 -6.08
C THR A 558 -11.95 -36.45 -7.59
N PHE A 559 -11.32 -35.57 -8.36
CA PHE A 559 -11.38 -35.58 -9.82
C PHE A 559 -10.14 -34.95 -10.46
N ARG A 560 -9.99 -35.14 -11.77
CA ARG A 560 -9.02 -34.41 -12.61
C ARG A 560 -9.69 -33.88 -13.87
N ILE A 561 -8.96 -33.07 -14.63
CA ILE A 561 -9.38 -32.61 -15.96
C ILE A 561 -8.69 -33.50 -17.01
N ALA A 562 -9.47 -34.15 -17.87
CA ALA A 562 -8.99 -34.94 -18.99
C ALA A 562 -8.58 -34.07 -20.19
N GLU A 563 -7.92 -34.67 -21.19
CA GLU A 563 -7.40 -33.96 -22.38
C GLU A 563 -8.53 -33.32 -23.21
N ASP A 564 -9.69 -33.96 -23.25
CA ASP A 564 -10.92 -33.46 -23.88
C ASP A 564 -11.69 -32.44 -23.01
N ARG A 565 -11.09 -32.01 -21.89
CA ARG A 565 -11.64 -31.08 -20.89
C ARG A 565 -12.79 -31.64 -20.06
N ALA A 566 -13.11 -32.93 -20.17
CA ALA A 566 -14.05 -33.56 -19.25
C ALA A 566 -13.46 -33.65 -17.85
N PHE A 567 -14.30 -33.52 -16.82
CA PHE A 567 -13.89 -33.89 -15.47
C PHE A 567 -14.09 -35.39 -15.30
N VAL A 568 -13.09 -36.07 -14.72
CA VAL A 568 -13.14 -37.52 -14.49
C VAL A 568 -12.69 -37.86 -13.08
N ASP A 569 -13.32 -38.85 -12.48
CA ASP A 569 -13.00 -39.36 -11.14
C ASP A 569 -11.77 -40.29 -11.15
N VAL A 570 -11.43 -40.83 -9.98
CA VAL A 570 -10.31 -41.77 -9.78
C VAL A 570 -10.42 -43.06 -10.60
N ARG A 571 -11.62 -43.42 -11.07
CA ARG A 571 -11.89 -44.58 -11.91
C ARG A 571 -11.91 -44.24 -13.40
N GLY A 572 -11.66 -42.97 -13.75
CA GLY A 572 -11.76 -42.46 -15.12
C GLY A 572 -13.20 -42.28 -15.60
N ALA A 573 -14.19 -42.36 -14.71
CA ALA A 573 -15.59 -42.13 -15.07
C ALA A 573 -15.90 -40.62 -15.10
N GLY A 574 -16.80 -40.21 -16.00
CA GLY A 574 -17.20 -38.81 -16.13
C GLY A 574 -17.79 -38.26 -14.83
N PHE A 575 -17.28 -37.13 -14.38
CA PHE A 575 -17.70 -36.41 -13.18
C PHE A 575 -18.37 -35.09 -13.57
N THR A 576 -19.52 -34.78 -12.96
CA THR A 576 -20.17 -33.47 -13.12
C THR A 576 -19.95 -32.67 -11.85
N LEU A 577 -19.14 -31.61 -11.96
CA LEU A 577 -18.87 -30.70 -10.85
C LEU A 577 -20.15 -29.95 -10.44
N PRO A 578 -20.65 -30.12 -9.19
CA PRO A 578 -21.81 -29.39 -8.70
C PRO A 578 -21.54 -27.88 -8.59
N GLU A 579 -22.53 -27.04 -8.89
CA GLU A 579 -22.37 -25.57 -8.81
C GLU A 579 -22.17 -25.06 -7.38
N SER A 580 -22.70 -25.77 -6.38
CA SER A 580 -22.50 -25.47 -4.96
C SER A 580 -21.13 -25.91 -4.42
N ALA A 581 -20.33 -26.63 -5.22
CA ALA A 581 -19.11 -27.23 -4.73
C ALA A 581 -18.03 -26.20 -4.40
N ARG A 582 -17.31 -26.44 -3.29
CA ARG A 582 -16.01 -25.84 -3.03
C ARG A 582 -14.93 -26.73 -3.64
N VAL A 583 -14.17 -26.18 -4.57
CA VAL A 583 -13.09 -26.88 -5.26
C VAL A 583 -11.77 -26.55 -4.58
N ALA A 584 -10.96 -27.54 -4.25
CA ALA A 584 -9.65 -27.34 -3.62
C ALA A 584 -8.61 -28.30 -4.22
N LEU A 585 -7.34 -28.04 -3.89
CA LEU A 585 -6.25 -28.98 -4.14
C LEU A 585 -6.04 -29.81 -2.88
N PRO A 586 -6.45 -31.09 -2.85
CA PRO A 586 -6.26 -31.93 -1.68
C PRO A 586 -4.76 -32.20 -1.49
N HIS A 587 -4.29 -31.96 -0.27
CA HIS A 587 -3.02 -32.50 0.20
C HIS A 587 -3.16 -34.02 0.37
N VAL A 588 -2.10 -34.80 0.16
CA VAL A 588 -2.16 -36.28 0.24
C VAL A 588 -2.69 -36.81 1.59
N LEU A 589 -2.44 -36.09 2.69
CA LEU A 589 -3.01 -36.38 4.03
C LEU A 589 -4.53 -36.29 4.12
N ARG A 590 -5.18 -35.65 3.15
CA ARG A 590 -6.65 -35.51 3.07
C ARG A 590 -7.28 -36.58 2.19
N LEU A 591 -6.47 -37.35 1.46
CA LEU A 591 -6.91 -38.48 0.66
C LEU A 591 -6.87 -39.74 1.52
N ASP A 592 -7.81 -40.66 1.28
CA ASP A 592 -7.67 -41.99 1.83
C ASP A 592 -6.48 -42.71 1.15
N GLY A 593 -5.87 -43.68 1.85
CA GLY A 593 -4.68 -44.36 1.34
C GLY A 593 -4.91 -45.15 0.05
N GLU A 594 -6.06 -45.81 -0.09
CA GLU A 594 -6.44 -46.56 -1.29
C GLU A 594 -6.76 -45.63 -2.47
N GLU A 595 -7.44 -44.51 -2.21
CA GLU A 595 -7.73 -43.46 -3.19
C GLU A 595 -6.45 -42.79 -3.68
N ALA A 596 -5.53 -42.44 -2.78
CA ALA A 596 -4.22 -41.88 -3.14
C ALA A 596 -3.44 -42.85 -4.04
N ASP A 597 -3.40 -44.14 -3.71
CA ASP A 597 -2.75 -45.17 -4.53
C ASP A 597 -3.43 -45.35 -5.90
N ALA A 598 -4.75 -45.25 -5.95
CA ALA A 598 -5.49 -45.30 -7.21
C ALA A 598 -5.17 -44.11 -8.12
N TRP A 599 -5.08 -42.90 -7.55
CA TRP A 599 -4.61 -41.72 -8.29
C TRP A 599 -3.17 -41.85 -8.76
N ARG A 600 -2.25 -42.38 -7.93
CA ARG A 600 -0.86 -42.64 -8.34
C ARG A 600 -0.79 -43.57 -9.55
N ARG A 601 -1.54 -44.68 -9.53
CA ARG A 601 -1.62 -45.62 -10.65
C ARG A 601 -2.15 -44.95 -11.91
N LEU A 602 -3.27 -44.22 -11.80
CA LEU A 602 -3.86 -43.50 -12.93
C LEU A 602 -2.88 -42.50 -13.54
N PHE A 603 -2.20 -41.69 -12.72
CA PHE A 603 -1.23 -40.71 -13.19
C PHE A 603 -0.02 -41.38 -13.85
N ALA A 604 0.45 -42.51 -13.33
CA ALA A 604 1.52 -43.29 -13.94
C ALA A 604 1.10 -43.91 -15.29
N ASP A 605 -0.09 -44.52 -15.37
CA ASP A 605 -0.62 -45.16 -16.58
C ASP A 605 -0.83 -44.16 -17.73
N HIS A 606 -1.19 -42.91 -17.39
CA HIS A 606 -1.36 -41.82 -18.34
C HIS A 606 -0.09 -40.96 -18.53
N GLU A 607 1.06 -41.35 -17.94
CA GLU A 607 2.33 -40.62 -17.99
C GLU A 607 2.23 -39.13 -17.55
N ILE A 608 1.31 -38.83 -16.62
CA ILE A 608 1.04 -37.49 -16.13
C ILE A 608 2.08 -37.11 -15.07
N LEU A 609 3.02 -36.24 -15.43
CA LEU A 609 3.94 -35.63 -14.47
C LEU A 609 3.21 -34.55 -13.67
N GLN A 610 3.30 -34.52 -12.33
CA GLN A 610 2.73 -33.41 -11.55
C GLN A 610 3.67 -32.18 -11.56
N PRO A 611 3.14 -30.94 -11.58
CA PRO A 611 3.96 -29.72 -11.60
C PRO A 611 4.69 -29.47 -10.26
N PHE A 612 4.20 -30.06 -9.17
CA PHE A 612 4.83 -30.14 -7.86
C PHE A 612 4.42 -31.48 -7.21
N PRO A 613 5.14 -31.97 -6.18
CA PRO A 613 4.76 -33.22 -5.51
C PRO A 613 3.44 -33.03 -4.76
N GLN A 614 2.33 -33.48 -5.34
CA GLN A 614 1.02 -33.52 -4.66
C GLN A 614 0.76 -34.91 -4.09
N LEU A 615 0.75 -35.94 -4.93
CA LEU A 615 0.53 -37.34 -4.50
C LEU A 615 1.78 -37.94 -3.84
N GLU A 616 2.96 -37.48 -4.29
CA GLU A 616 4.27 -37.87 -3.75
C GLU A 616 4.79 -36.89 -2.69
N ARG A 617 3.91 -36.04 -2.14
CA ARG A 617 4.29 -35.09 -1.07
C ARG A 617 4.71 -35.89 0.17
N ALA A 618 5.91 -35.60 0.67
CA ALA A 618 6.40 -36.22 1.90
C ALA A 618 5.51 -35.82 3.09
N VAL A 619 5.10 -36.81 3.88
CA VAL A 619 4.24 -36.62 5.04
C VAL A 619 5.06 -36.80 6.31
N HIS A 620 4.99 -35.80 7.19
CA HIS A 620 5.65 -35.80 8.48
C HIS A 620 4.61 -35.74 9.60
N ALA A 621 4.70 -36.64 10.57
CA ALA A 621 3.81 -36.66 11.72
C ALA A 621 4.51 -36.10 12.97
N LEU A 622 3.71 -35.47 13.84
CA LEU A 622 4.07 -35.26 15.24
C LEU A 622 4.03 -36.61 15.96
N THR A 623 5.01 -36.85 16.84
CA THR A 623 4.96 -37.98 17.77
C THR A 623 3.89 -37.73 18.84
N ASP A 624 3.46 -38.79 19.54
CA ASP A 624 2.46 -38.65 20.62
C ASP A 624 2.97 -37.73 21.73
N GLU A 625 4.27 -37.84 22.09
CA GLU A 625 4.92 -36.98 23.07
C GLU A 625 4.94 -35.49 22.64
N GLU A 626 5.19 -35.20 21.37
CA GLU A 626 5.17 -33.82 20.86
C GLU A 626 3.76 -33.21 20.84
N ARG A 627 2.73 -34.04 20.61
CA ARG A 627 1.33 -33.61 20.70
C ARG A 627 0.93 -33.28 22.12
N GLU A 628 1.35 -34.10 23.08
CA GLU A 628 1.05 -33.92 24.50
C GLU A 628 1.80 -32.74 25.12
N THR A 629 3.12 -32.65 24.87
CA THR A 629 3.98 -31.64 25.49
C THR A 629 3.98 -30.29 24.74
N GLY A 630 3.64 -30.30 23.45
CA GLY A 630 3.69 -29.13 22.58
C GLY A 630 5.11 -28.65 22.24
N ASN A 631 6.13 -29.48 22.47
CA ASN A 631 7.54 -29.16 22.23
C ASN A 631 8.13 -30.06 21.13
N LEU A 632 8.85 -29.46 20.17
CA LEU A 632 9.53 -30.19 19.10
C LEU A 632 10.99 -30.47 19.46
N THR A 633 11.21 -31.32 20.46
CA THR A 633 12.55 -31.61 21.01
C THR A 633 13.52 -32.20 20.00
N ARG A 634 13.02 -32.84 18.92
CA ARG A 634 13.84 -33.40 17.84
C ARG A 634 14.71 -32.36 17.08
N PHE A 635 14.41 -31.07 17.22
CA PHE A 635 15.21 -30.00 16.61
C PHE A 635 16.04 -29.20 17.61
N ASP A 636 15.87 -29.45 18.91
CA ASP A 636 16.56 -28.69 19.95
C ASP A 636 18.07 -28.95 19.89
N ARG A 637 18.84 -27.86 20.03
CA ARG A 637 20.31 -27.84 20.09
C ARG A 637 21.00 -28.35 18.82
N LEU A 638 20.27 -28.49 17.72
CA LEU A 638 20.85 -28.76 16.42
C LEU A 638 21.55 -27.49 15.90
N THR A 639 22.80 -27.65 15.46
CA THR A 639 23.59 -26.55 14.90
C THR A 639 23.47 -26.53 13.38
N VAL A 640 23.07 -25.38 12.82
CA VAL A 640 22.90 -25.16 11.38
C VAL A 640 23.70 -23.95 10.89
N HIS A 641 24.14 -23.98 9.64
CA HIS A 641 24.80 -22.82 9.05
C HIS A 641 23.80 -21.69 8.77
N PHE A 642 24.17 -20.43 9.02
CA PHE A 642 23.30 -19.24 8.84
C PHE A 642 22.70 -19.13 7.43
N GLY A 643 23.42 -19.63 6.41
CA GLY A 643 22.94 -19.67 5.04
C GLY A 643 21.67 -20.52 4.85
N ARG A 644 21.49 -21.59 5.65
CA ARG A 644 20.25 -22.41 5.65
C ARG A 644 19.10 -21.63 6.28
N VAL A 645 19.36 -20.94 7.39
CA VAL A 645 18.39 -20.05 8.07
C VAL A 645 17.91 -18.95 7.11
N ILE A 646 18.83 -18.27 6.40
CA ILE A 646 18.46 -17.28 5.38
C ILE A 646 17.71 -17.94 4.22
N GLY A 647 18.10 -19.15 3.83
CA GLY A 647 17.43 -19.95 2.79
C GLY A 647 15.94 -20.20 3.07
N MET A 648 15.54 -20.31 4.34
CA MET A 648 14.13 -20.46 4.74
C MET A 648 13.25 -19.31 4.25
N THR A 649 13.81 -18.12 4.00
CA THR A 649 13.04 -16.98 3.47
C THR A 649 12.45 -17.24 2.08
N GLY A 650 13.05 -18.15 1.30
CA GLY A 650 12.46 -18.61 0.02
C GLY A 650 11.18 -19.44 0.19
N ARG A 651 10.99 -20.02 1.38
CA ARG A 651 9.87 -20.89 1.77
C ARG A 651 8.77 -20.16 2.55
N GLY A 652 8.85 -18.83 2.66
CA GLY A 652 7.85 -18.00 3.33
C GLY A 652 8.17 -17.64 4.78
N TRP A 653 9.33 -18.07 5.29
CA TRP A 653 9.80 -17.66 6.60
C TRP A 653 10.35 -16.24 6.58
N GLU A 654 10.20 -15.51 7.68
CA GLU A 654 10.72 -14.17 7.85
C GLU A 654 11.80 -14.14 8.91
N LEU A 655 12.90 -13.45 8.60
CA LEU A 655 13.90 -13.12 9.61
C LEU A 655 13.31 -12.12 10.62
N GLY A 656 13.64 -12.32 11.89
CA GLY A 656 13.30 -11.43 12.98
C GLY A 656 13.83 -10.00 12.80
N GLU A 657 13.34 -9.10 13.66
CA GLU A 657 13.80 -7.73 13.66
C GLU A 657 15.29 -7.64 14.00
N LYS A 658 15.92 -6.57 13.52
CA LYS A 658 17.32 -6.30 13.82
C LYS A 658 17.40 -5.75 15.24
N GLU A 659 18.08 -6.48 16.11
CA GLU A 659 18.35 -6.07 17.48
C GLU A 659 19.49 -5.04 17.58
N THR A 660 19.62 -4.42 18.76
CA THR A 660 20.79 -3.62 19.13
C THR A 660 22.06 -4.46 18.98
N GLY A 661 23.07 -3.94 18.27
CA GLY A 661 24.27 -4.69 17.88
C GLY A 661 24.19 -5.35 16.49
N GLY A 662 23.00 -5.34 15.86
CA GLY A 662 22.82 -5.73 14.46
C GLY A 662 22.67 -7.23 14.21
N PHE A 663 22.27 -7.97 15.24
CA PHE A 663 21.93 -9.39 15.17
C PHE A 663 20.46 -9.60 14.83
N ARG A 664 20.15 -10.79 14.30
CA ARG A 664 18.82 -11.36 14.20
C ARG A 664 18.85 -12.75 14.81
N ARG A 665 18.08 -12.97 15.88
CA ARG A 665 18.10 -14.21 16.67
C ARG A 665 16.88 -15.11 16.49
N GLN A 666 16.03 -14.78 15.52
CA GLN A 666 14.84 -15.56 15.25
C GLN A 666 14.51 -15.57 13.76
N ILE A 667 13.90 -16.66 13.32
CA ILE A 667 13.08 -16.72 12.11
C ILE A 667 11.68 -17.14 12.50
N GLY A 668 10.68 -16.73 11.74
CA GLY A 668 9.33 -17.18 11.98
C GLY A 668 8.49 -17.33 10.73
N LEU A 669 7.39 -18.06 10.87
CA LEU A 669 6.41 -18.33 9.83
C LEU A 669 5.03 -17.98 10.36
N VAL A 670 4.28 -17.19 9.60
CA VAL A 670 2.86 -16.96 9.88
C VAL A 670 2.05 -18.03 9.16
N THR A 671 1.29 -18.78 9.92
CA THR A 671 0.37 -19.81 9.42
C THR A 671 -0.90 -19.17 8.83
N PRO A 672 -1.66 -19.88 7.98
CA PRO A 672 -2.90 -19.36 7.39
C PRO A 672 -3.96 -18.92 8.41
N ASP A 673 -3.98 -19.49 9.61
CA ASP A 673 -4.86 -19.10 10.72
C ASP A 673 -4.20 -18.07 11.67
N GLU A 674 -3.28 -17.27 11.13
CA GLU A 674 -2.60 -16.14 11.77
C GLU A 674 -1.75 -16.48 13.01
N ARG A 675 -1.48 -17.76 13.28
CA ARG A 675 -0.52 -18.16 14.32
C ARG A 675 0.90 -17.92 13.85
N TYR A 676 1.79 -17.61 14.79
CA TYR A 676 3.20 -17.37 14.52
C TYR A 676 4.05 -18.51 15.07
N LEU A 677 4.71 -19.24 14.16
CA LEU A 677 5.74 -20.21 14.51
C LEU A 677 7.10 -19.48 14.55
N GLU A 678 7.84 -19.65 15.64
CA GLU A 678 9.15 -19.04 15.84
C GLU A 678 10.22 -20.12 16.05
N VAL A 679 11.37 -19.92 15.42
CA VAL A 679 12.60 -20.66 15.69
C VAL A 679 13.63 -19.65 16.20
N GLN A 680 14.08 -19.81 17.44
CA GLN A 680 15.14 -19.00 18.03
C GLN A 680 16.49 -19.65 17.77
N ILE A 681 17.48 -18.81 17.49
CA ILE A 681 18.84 -19.21 17.18
C ILE A 681 19.86 -18.40 17.99
N ASP A 682 20.94 -19.06 18.39
CA ASP A 682 22.07 -18.45 19.09
C ASP A 682 23.38 -18.77 18.35
N PRO A 683 24.35 -17.83 18.24
CA PRO A 683 24.39 -16.47 18.79
C PRO A 683 23.55 -15.44 18.01
N GLY A 684 22.97 -15.82 16.87
CA GLY A 684 22.22 -14.97 15.95
C GLY A 684 23.03 -14.55 14.72
N ILE A 685 22.33 -14.14 13.66
CA ILE A 685 22.92 -13.73 12.39
C ILE A 685 23.25 -12.25 12.41
N ARG A 686 24.53 -11.89 12.28
CA ARG A 686 24.98 -10.50 12.18
C ARG A 686 24.77 -9.96 10.76
N VAL A 687 24.01 -8.88 10.60
CA VAL A 687 23.56 -8.38 9.28
C VAL A 687 24.72 -7.95 8.36
N ILE A 688 25.81 -7.41 8.90
CA ILE A 688 26.92 -6.84 8.11
C ILE A 688 28.03 -7.88 7.88
N SER A 689 28.17 -8.84 8.77
CA SER A 689 29.24 -9.85 8.75
C SER A 689 28.73 -11.19 9.27
N PRO A 690 27.82 -11.85 8.55
CA PRO A 690 27.20 -13.09 9.02
C PRO A 690 28.21 -14.24 9.17
N TYR A 691 29.31 -14.21 8.42
CA TYR A 691 30.40 -15.19 8.52
C TYR A 691 31.21 -15.12 9.83
N ASP A 692 31.05 -14.06 10.64
CA ASP A 692 31.65 -14.01 11.98
C ASP A 692 31.03 -15.05 12.92
N TYR A 693 29.78 -15.43 12.64
CA TYR A 693 28.98 -16.39 13.41
C TYR A 693 28.27 -17.34 12.43
N PRO A 694 29.02 -18.22 11.75
CA PRO A 694 28.44 -19.02 10.67
C PRO A 694 27.49 -20.10 11.19
N ASP A 695 27.75 -20.60 12.40
CA ASP A 695 27.00 -21.67 13.05
C ASP A 695 25.95 -21.10 13.99
N GLN A 696 24.76 -21.65 13.94
CA GLN A 696 23.58 -21.21 14.66
C GLN A 696 22.92 -22.40 15.34
N GLU A 697 22.92 -22.42 16.67
CA GLU A 697 22.21 -23.44 17.44
C GLU A 697 20.72 -23.09 17.49
N ILE A 698 19.85 -24.06 17.20
CA ILE A 698 18.41 -23.93 17.41
C ILE A 698 18.13 -24.07 18.91
N THR A 699 17.79 -22.97 19.57
CA THR A 699 17.58 -22.95 21.03
C THR A 699 16.12 -23.19 21.41
N ARG A 700 15.19 -22.91 20.50
CA ARG A 700 13.75 -23.09 20.74
C ARG A 700 12.96 -23.10 19.44
N VAL A 701 11.97 -23.98 19.37
CA VAL A 701 10.84 -23.89 18.43
C VAL A 701 9.55 -23.68 19.22
N GLY A 702 8.73 -22.68 18.85
CA GLY A 702 7.50 -22.37 19.56
C GLY A 702 6.40 -21.82 18.67
N LEU A 703 5.15 -22.17 18.99
CA LEU A 703 3.95 -21.63 18.34
C LEU A 703 3.29 -20.59 19.24
N PHE A 704 2.80 -19.51 18.66
CA PHE A 704 2.18 -18.38 19.36
C PHE A 704 0.92 -17.90 18.66
N THR A 705 0.01 -17.26 19.39
CA THR A 705 -1.22 -16.65 18.82
C THR A 705 -0.96 -15.49 17.86
N GLY A 706 0.26 -14.96 17.81
CA GLY A 706 0.64 -13.85 16.94
C GLY A 706 2.09 -13.42 17.20
N ARG A 707 2.61 -12.51 16.36
CA ARG A 707 4.02 -12.07 16.41
C ARG A 707 4.32 -11.22 17.65
N TYR A 708 3.45 -10.25 17.99
CA TYR A 708 3.56 -9.40 19.19
C TYR A 708 2.21 -8.75 19.55
N PRO A 709 1.72 -8.82 20.81
CA PRO A 709 1.99 -9.86 21.81
C PRO A 709 1.32 -11.18 21.42
N GLY A 710 1.95 -12.32 21.71
CA GLY A 710 1.42 -13.66 21.43
C GLY A 710 1.51 -14.59 22.63
N ALA A 711 0.40 -15.24 22.98
CA ALA A 711 0.40 -16.31 23.97
C ALA A 711 0.94 -17.60 23.33
N ARG A 712 1.72 -18.39 24.09
CA ARG A 712 2.26 -19.66 23.61
C ARG A 712 1.12 -20.67 23.41
N LEU A 713 1.11 -21.34 22.27
CA LEU A 713 0.20 -22.42 21.92
C LEU A 713 0.94 -23.76 21.87
N SER A 714 0.20 -24.86 22.05
CA SER A 714 0.73 -26.19 21.77
C SER A 714 0.81 -26.42 20.26
N ILE A 715 1.94 -26.96 19.79
CA ILE A 715 2.13 -27.38 18.40
C ILE A 715 1.15 -28.52 18.03
N GLY A 716 0.69 -29.29 19.01
CA GLY A 716 -0.37 -30.30 18.80
C GLY A 716 -1.71 -29.73 18.35
N ALA A 717 -1.94 -28.41 18.52
CA ALA A 717 -3.16 -27.74 18.06
C ALA A 717 -3.13 -27.34 16.57
N LEU A 718 -2.04 -27.61 15.85
CA LEU A 718 -1.95 -27.35 14.42
C LEU A 718 -2.78 -28.38 13.63
N ASP A 719 -3.35 -27.92 12.53
CA ASP A 719 -3.92 -28.81 11.52
C ASP A 719 -2.86 -29.84 11.03
N PRO A 720 -3.22 -31.12 10.77
CA PRO A 720 -2.25 -32.13 10.35
C PRO A 720 -1.44 -31.76 9.11
N VAL A 721 -2.03 -31.04 8.15
CA VAL A 721 -1.31 -30.58 6.95
C VAL A 721 -0.30 -29.50 7.35
N ALA A 722 -0.73 -28.49 8.13
CA ALA A 722 0.16 -27.44 8.61
C ALA A 722 1.33 -28.01 9.44
N ALA A 723 1.05 -28.98 10.33
CA ALA A 723 2.07 -29.66 11.11
C ALA A 723 3.07 -30.41 10.21
N SER A 724 2.58 -31.18 9.23
CA SER A 724 3.44 -31.92 8.29
C SER A 724 4.35 -30.99 7.49
N GLU A 725 3.81 -29.88 7.00
CA GLU A 725 4.55 -28.90 6.18
C GLU A 725 5.57 -28.11 7.00
N ILE A 726 5.23 -27.72 8.23
CA ILE A 726 6.17 -27.12 9.19
C ILE A 726 7.32 -28.09 9.50
N LEU A 727 7.00 -29.36 9.76
CA LEU A 727 8.01 -30.37 10.05
C LEU A 727 8.91 -30.65 8.85
N ALA A 728 8.37 -30.62 7.63
CA ALA A 728 9.16 -30.73 6.39
C ALA A 728 10.14 -29.56 6.25
N ASP A 729 9.68 -28.34 6.51
CA ASP A 729 10.52 -27.14 6.47
C ASP A 729 11.62 -27.17 7.54
N LEU A 730 11.30 -27.60 8.77
CA LEU A 730 12.28 -27.75 9.84
C LEU A 730 13.29 -28.87 9.54
N ALA A 731 12.83 -30.02 9.01
CA ALA A 731 13.72 -31.09 8.56
C ALA A 731 14.66 -30.61 7.45
N HIS A 732 14.17 -29.77 6.54
CA HIS A 732 15.01 -29.12 5.55
C HIS A 732 15.99 -28.12 6.20
N LEU A 733 15.58 -27.31 7.17
CA LEU A 733 16.52 -26.44 7.90
C LEU A 733 17.69 -27.25 8.49
N THR A 734 17.41 -28.45 8.99
CA THR A 734 18.35 -29.29 9.74
C THR A 734 18.98 -30.45 8.95
N GLU A 735 18.82 -30.50 7.63
CA GLU A 735 19.20 -31.64 6.76
C GLU A 735 20.70 -32.05 6.80
N ASN A 736 21.57 -31.28 7.44
CA ASN A 736 22.97 -31.63 7.73
C ASN A 736 23.41 -31.01 9.06
N ALA A 737 22.49 -30.89 10.01
CA ALA A 737 22.79 -30.28 11.29
C ALA A 737 23.78 -31.15 12.09
N VAL A 738 24.64 -30.48 12.86
CA VAL A 738 25.53 -31.17 13.81
C VAL A 738 24.77 -31.33 15.13
N PRO A 739 24.67 -32.56 15.68
CA PRO A 739 24.08 -32.76 17.01
C PRO A 739 24.93 -32.08 18.10
N PRO A 740 24.35 -31.76 19.26
CA PRO A 740 25.11 -31.19 20.36
C PRO A 740 26.27 -32.11 20.78
N GLU A 741 27.45 -31.53 21.02
CA GLU A 741 28.62 -32.24 21.58
C GLU A 741 28.36 -32.74 23.01
#